data_AF-A0A536MKQ1-F1
#
_entry.id   AF-A0A536MKQ1-F1
#
_cell.length_a   1.000
_cell.length_b   1.000
_cell.length_c   1.000
_cell.angle_alpha   90.00
_cell.angle_beta   90.00
_cell.angle_gamma   90.00
#
_symmetry.space_group_name_H-M   'P 1'
#
loop_
_entity.id
_entity.type
_entity.pdbx_description
1 polymer ?
#
loop_
_entity_poly.entity_id
_entity_poly.type
_entity_poly.pdbx_seq_one_letter_code
_entity_poly.pdbx_strand_id
1 'polypeptide(L)'
;MRRGAQRGQAIVLVALILTVLFGFVGLAMDGGRGYLDRRHLQASVDAAALAAAYNYMNHTDYAQAEVAAVAEFANNERLYMTPNCSGYGSMSVSCTFSDPTNQTLTLTAIDHSIAGVSFRVTAVHQVGVTIMQVLGAGQTMRVGATATAVARPPGQYGAAIQTLSPGSCNGSAPSLTFTGTSTTSITGDVWSNGSISDSGSASGSVNGNVIDICPTYPPSALSNFSVSGSQANGFNIPDPGYQQPALNTSTRTWASANGSTESPGTYNSDPHLAGSAGCYFLSGGIYTFSAGFTQNGGFVSNLLRPPDEPNVASAGQPNLTTLRANLTGTRQTSILVNALAGSIPAGSTVFVGGQTFTTSALANATDQTISINRQDVSGTIPSGTVLTVRAFPQFWDSNGVGCSSTFTLSSPGSGSLSAGTYSVEVTAVRWSANGVASCSGPISPTCYLRESAPSMCKTLTVASSGNVKVDVTNDPGAQDFYIYLAPNGSCTGLTYCANTGNGNASVTINNCPSGQPPPPDQEGMPLGPALPNRDPAPATPPRGDLANEGHCVNPATGANVACPSAWTVGAVEFFIPGGGNTSTCLNLQGGGDIFVYSGYQYQRILLFEPGPEQPPPANTCLNNVAGHGITSLIGIFYTPAASVTIIGSSNYLATIAGGVIAWSATVKGNGGVSIMADPTLRTWPSAVRLTQ
;
A
#
# COMPACT_ATOMS: atom_id res chain seq x y z
N MET A 1 -31.42 -50.81 -86.11
CA MET A 1 -31.46 -50.15 -84.78
C MET A 1 -30.94 -48.73 -84.93
N ARG A 2 -31.80 -47.71 -84.84
CA ARG A 2 -31.42 -46.29 -84.96
C ARG A 2 -30.90 -45.80 -83.60
N ARG A 3 -29.63 -45.35 -83.54
CA ARG A 3 -29.05 -44.63 -82.39
C ARG A 3 -29.65 -43.22 -82.32
N GLY A 4 -30.52 -42.97 -81.35
CA GLY A 4 -30.98 -41.63 -81.01
C GLY A 4 -29.84 -40.84 -80.35
N ALA A 5 -29.39 -39.77 -80.99
CA ALA A 5 -28.37 -38.89 -80.45
C ALA A 5 -28.98 -38.02 -79.32
N GLN A 6 -28.62 -38.31 -78.07
CA GLN A 6 -28.73 -37.34 -76.98
C GLN A 6 -27.64 -36.28 -77.17
N ARG A 7 -27.96 -35.13 -77.77
CA ARG A 7 -27.03 -33.99 -77.87
C ARG A 7 -27.79 -32.70 -77.58
N GLY A 8 -27.84 -32.30 -76.31
CA GLY A 8 -28.46 -31.04 -75.88
C GLY A 8 -28.50 -30.80 -74.37
N GLN A 9 -28.64 -31.84 -73.54
CA GLN A 9 -28.73 -31.67 -72.08
C GLN A 9 -27.36 -31.41 -71.42
N ALA A 10 -26.29 -31.99 -71.96
CA ALA A 10 -24.95 -31.86 -71.41
C ALA A 10 -24.44 -30.41 -71.40
N ILE A 11 -24.76 -29.61 -72.42
CA ILE A 11 -24.32 -28.20 -72.49
C ILE A 11 -25.01 -27.33 -71.43
N VAL A 12 -26.27 -27.64 -71.10
CA VAL A 12 -27.04 -26.93 -70.04
C VAL A 12 -26.45 -27.25 -68.67
N LEU A 13 -26.14 -28.52 -68.42
CA LEU A 13 -25.57 -28.96 -67.14
C LEU A 13 -24.15 -28.43 -66.92
N VAL A 14 -23.33 -28.40 -67.97
CA VAL A 14 -21.99 -27.78 -67.94
C VAL A 14 -22.07 -26.27 -67.71
N ALA A 15 -23.00 -25.57 -68.35
CA ALA A 15 -23.21 -24.13 -68.12
C ALA A 15 -23.62 -23.82 -66.66
N LEU A 16 -24.45 -24.68 -66.06
CA LEU A 16 -24.89 -24.55 -64.67
C LEU A 16 -23.75 -24.84 -63.67
N ILE A 17 -22.91 -25.84 -63.94
CA ILE A 17 -21.73 -26.12 -63.12
C ILE A 17 -20.69 -25.00 -63.23
N LEU A 18 -20.44 -24.49 -64.44
CA LEU A 18 -19.50 -23.39 -64.65
C LEU A 18 -19.93 -22.12 -63.92
N THR A 19 -21.22 -21.76 -63.98
CA THR A 19 -21.74 -20.59 -63.24
C THR A 19 -21.58 -20.75 -61.72
N VAL A 20 -21.83 -21.94 -61.17
CA VAL A 20 -21.57 -22.23 -59.74
C VAL A 20 -20.09 -22.14 -59.39
N LEU A 21 -19.19 -22.68 -60.23
CA LEU A 21 -17.75 -22.59 -60.01
C LEU A 21 -17.24 -21.14 -60.06
N PHE A 22 -17.72 -20.34 -61.01
CA PHE A 22 -17.43 -18.90 -61.05
C PHE A 22 -17.98 -18.17 -59.82
N GLY A 23 -19.13 -18.61 -59.29
CA GLY A 23 -19.65 -18.16 -58.00
C GLY A 23 -18.69 -18.39 -56.84
N PHE A 24 -18.14 -19.60 -56.72
CA PHE A 24 -17.15 -19.90 -55.68
C PHE A 24 -15.84 -19.13 -55.86
N VAL A 25 -15.36 -18.97 -57.09
CA VAL A 25 -14.15 -18.18 -57.37
C VAL A 25 -14.37 -16.70 -57.04
N GLY A 26 -15.54 -16.17 -57.38
CA GLY A 26 -15.89 -14.78 -57.06
C GLY A 26 -15.98 -14.54 -55.56
N LEU A 27 -16.64 -15.44 -54.83
CA LEU A 27 -16.71 -15.36 -53.38
C LEU A 27 -15.32 -15.48 -52.72
N ALA A 28 -14.45 -16.35 -53.24
CA ALA A 28 -13.09 -16.52 -52.71
C ALA A 28 -12.20 -15.28 -52.94
N MET A 29 -12.22 -14.71 -54.15
CA MET A 29 -11.38 -13.56 -54.50
C MET A 29 -11.90 -12.26 -53.89
N ASP A 30 -13.19 -11.96 -54.09
CA ASP A 30 -13.80 -10.73 -53.58
C ASP A 30 -13.92 -10.78 -52.05
N GLY A 31 -14.28 -11.95 -51.48
CA GLY A 31 -14.29 -12.16 -50.03
C GLY A 31 -12.90 -12.11 -49.40
N GLY A 32 -11.88 -12.66 -50.07
CA GLY A 32 -10.49 -12.57 -49.62
C GLY A 32 -9.98 -11.12 -49.56
N ARG A 33 -10.31 -10.31 -50.57
CA ARG A 33 -10.00 -8.87 -50.57
C ARG A 33 -10.73 -8.13 -49.45
N GLY A 34 -12.04 -8.38 -49.28
CA GLY A 34 -12.82 -7.79 -48.20
C GLY A 34 -12.31 -8.14 -46.80
N TYR A 35 -11.82 -9.37 -46.60
CA TYR A 35 -11.23 -9.80 -45.33
C TYR A 35 -9.91 -9.09 -45.01
N LEU A 36 -9.01 -8.96 -46.01
CA LEU A 36 -7.76 -8.23 -45.85
C LEU A 36 -8.00 -6.75 -45.54
N ASP A 37 -8.92 -6.12 -46.28
CA ASP A 37 -9.32 -4.74 -46.08
C ASP A 37 -9.89 -4.53 -44.66
N ARG A 38 -10.74 -5.45 -44.19
CA ARG A 38 -11.26 -5.42 -42.80
C ARG A 38 -10.13 -5.45 -41.76
N ARG A 39 -9.10 -6.28 -41.97
CA ARG A 39 -7.98 -6.41 -41.03
C ARG A 39 -7.13 -5.13 -41.01
N HIS A 40 -6.88 -4.54 -42.17
CA HIS A 40 -6.16 -3.27 -42.27
C HIS A 40 -6.95 -2.13 -41.62
N LEU A 41 -8.23 -2.01 -41.95
CA LEU A 41 -9.13 -1.03 -41.32
C LEU A 41 -9.17 -1.17 -39.80
N GLN A 42 -9.21 -2.40 -39.28
CA GLN A 42 -9.21 -2.64 -37.83
C GLN A 42 -7.94 -2.09 -37.18
N ALA A 43 -6.76 -2.38 -37.75
CA ALA A 43 -5.49 -1.84 -37.25
C ALA A 43 -5.45 -0.31 -37.30
N SER A 44 -5.99 0.30 -38.35
CA SER A 44 -6.04 1.75 -38.52
C SER A 44 -6.99 2.42 -37.51
N VAL A 45 -8.18 1.84 -37.25
CA VAL A 45 -9.08 2.38 -36.21
C VAL A 45 -8.55 2.19 -34.80
N ASP A 46 -7.86 1.08 -34.53
CA ASP A 46 -7.22 0.81 -33.24
C ASP A 46 -6.13 1.87 -32.96
N ALA A 47 -5.28 2.16 -33.95
CA ALA A 47 -4.26 3.21 -33.85
C ALA A 47 -4.87 4.61 -33.69
N ALA A 48 -5.92 4.92 -34.45
CA ALA A 48 -6.61 6.21 -34.37
C ALA A 48 -7.26 6.44 -33.00
N ALA A 49 -7.93 5.42 -32.44
CA ALA A 49 -8.53 5.50 -31.12
C ALA A 49 -7.47 5.75 -30.03
N LEU A 50 -6.36 5.00 -30.06
CA LEU A 50 -5.23 5.21 -29.14
C LEU A 50 -4.61 6.60 -29.28
N ALA A 51 -4.47 7.12 -30.50
CA ALA A 51 -3.91 8.45 -30.74
C ALA A 51 -4.78 9.57 -30.15
N ALA A 52 -6.10 9.49 -30.32
CA ALA A 52 -7.03 10.43 -29.66
C ALA A 52 -6.89 10.35 -28.14
N ALA A 53 -6.98 9.15 -27.59
CA ALA A 53 -6.92 8.94 -26.15
C ALA A 53 -5.58 9.45 -25.56
N TYR A 54 -4.45 9.20 -26.22
CA TYR A 54 -3.14 9.66 -25.78
C TYR A 54 -2.99 11.18 -25.82
N ASN A 55 -3.45 11.81 -26.89
CA ASN A 55 -3.35 13.26 -27.01
C ASN A 55 -4.24 13.96 -25.97
N TYR A 56 -5.44 13.43 -25.72
CA TYR A 56 -6.33 13.91 -24.66
C TYR A 56 -5.69 13.84 -23.27
N MET A 57 -4.95 12.78 -22.94
CA MET A 57 -4.30 12.69 -21.63
C MET A 57 -3.23 13.77 -21.41
N ASN A 58 -2.58 14.24 -22.47
CA ASN A 58 -1.50 15.23 -22.37
C ASN A 58 -2.00 16.68 -22.41
N HIS A 59 -3.09 16.95 -23.14
CA HIS A 59 -3.55 18.32 -23.40
C HIS A 59 -4.96 18.62 -22.87
N THR A 60 -5.72 17.59 -22.47
CA THR A 60 -7.11 17.71 -21.99
C THR A 60 -8.03 18.48 -22.96
N ASP A 61 -7.78 18.35 -24.27
CA ASP A 61 -8.49 19.05 -25.34
C ASP A 61 -9.05 18.04 -26.35
N TYR A 62 -10.37 18.05 -26.54
CA TYR A 62 -11.06 17.15 -27.47
C TYR A 62 -10.70 17.42 -28.93
N ALA A 63 -10.57 18.68 -29.34
CA ALA A 63 -10.27 19.03 -30.72
C ALA A 63 -8.86 18.55 -31.11
N GLN A 64 -7.88 18.69 -30.20
CA GLN A 64 -6.52 18.17 -30.43
C GLN A 64 -6.49 16.64 -30.50
N ALA A 65 -7.27 15.96 -29.65
CA ALA A 65 -7.42 14.51 -29.68
C ALA A 65 -8.05 14.00 -30.99
N GLU A 66 -9.14 14.63 -31.42
CA GLU A 66 -9.83 14.31 -32.67
C GLU A 66 -8.93 14.52 -33.89
N VAL A 67 -8.16 15.63 -33.93
CA VAL A 67 -7.19 15.90 -35.00
C VAL A 67 -6.09 14.84 -35.03
N ALA A 68 -5.55 14.45 -33.88
CA ALA A 68 -4.51 13.42 -33.79
C ALA A 68 -5.00 12.06 -34.30
N ALA A 69 -6.23 11.65 -33.96
CA ALA A 69 -6.81 10.41 -34.44
C ALA A 69 -7.04 10.39 -35.96
N VAL A 70 -7.54 11.49 -36.52
CA VAL A 70 -7.76 11.61 -37.98
C VAL A 70 -6.43 11.54 -38.73
N ALA A 71 -5.39 12.21 -38.23
CA ALA A 71 -4.05 12.16 -38.81
C ALA A 71 -3.45 10.75 -38.76
N GLU A 72 -3.56 10.06 -37.62
CA GLU A 72 -3.03 8.69 -37.47
C GLU A 72 -3.78 7.68 -38.35
N PHE A 73 -5.11 7.80 -38.46
CA PHE A 73 -5.90 6.99 -39.38
C PHE A 73 -5.47 7.20 -40.84
N ALA A 74 -5.36 8.46 -41.27
CA ALA A 74 -4.95 8.81 -42.63
C ALA A 74 -3.54 8.30 -42.95
N ASN A 75 -2.61 8.36 -42.00
CA ASN A 75 -1.25 7.82 -42.16
C ASN A 75 -1.25 6.29 -42.33
N ASN A 76 -2.01 5.56 -41.51
CA ASN A 76 -2.07 4.10 -41.58
C ASN A 76 -2.74 3.58 -42.87
N GLU A 77 -3.82 4.24 -43.30
CA GLU A 77 -4.48 3.96 -44.58
C GLU A 77 -3.73 4.56 -45.79
N ARG A 78 -2.65 5.32 -45.56
CA ARG A 78 -1.84 6.00 -46.58
C ARG A 78 -2.63 6.97 -47.46
N LEU A 79 -3.60 7.65 -46.84
CA LEU A 79 -4.43 8.67 -47.46
C LEU A 79 -3.71 10.01 -47.36
N TYR A 80 -2.79 10.30 -48.29
CA TYR A 80 -2.02 11.55 -48.32
C TYR A 80 -2.81 12.78 -48.82
N MET A 81 -4.12 12.78 -48.60
CA MET A 81 -5.02 13.86 -49.03
C MET A 81 -5.64 14.55 -47.82
N THR A 82 -6.00 15.83 -47.98
CA THR A 82 -6.66 16.57 -46.90
C THR A 82 -8.08 16.03 -46.68
N PRO A 83 -8.41 15.47 -45.50
CA PRO A 83 -9.76 15.00 -45.23
C PRO A 83 -10.73 16.18 -45.10
N ASN A 84 -11.97 15.98 -45.55
CA ASN A 84 -13.05 16.91 -45.27
C ASN A 84 -13.75 16.46 -43.98
N CYS A 85 -13.48 17.16 -42.88
CA CYS A 85 -13.98 16.84 -41.55
C CYS A 85 -14.94 17.91 -41.04
N SER A 86 -15.97 17.49 -40.32
CA SER A 86 -16.93 18.37 -39.64
C SER A 86 -17.13 17.91 -38.20
N GLY A 87 -17.31 18.87 -37.28
CA GLY A 87 -17.63 18.59 -35.87
C GLY A 87 -16.44 18.58 -34.89
N TYR A 88 -15.26 19.08 -35.28
CA TYR A 88 -14.13 19.18 -34.34
C TYR A 88 -14.49 19.94 -33.06
N GLY A 89 -14.03 19.44 -31.92
CA GLY A 89 -14.29 19.98 -30.58
C GLY A 89 -15.72 19.76 -30.08
N SER A 90 -16.56 19.05 -30.84
CA SER A 90 -17.97 18.81 -30.50
C SER A 90 -18.22 17.38 -29.99
N MET A 91 -17.17 16.66 -29.60
CA MET A 91 -17.20 15.26 -29.15
C MET A 91 -17.72 14.27 -30.20
N SER A 92 -17.85 14.70 -31.45
CA SER A 92 -18.29 13.88 -32.57
C SER A 92 -17.81 14.52 -33.85
N VAL A 93 -16.82 13.90 -34.48
CA VAL A 93 -16.25 14.32 -35.75
C VAL A 93 -16.54 13.27 -36.82
N SER A 94 -16.96 13.74 -38.00
CA SER A 94 -17.11 12.89 -39.17
C SER A 94 -16.24 13.43 -40.29
N CYS A 95 -15.40 12.56 -40.83
CA CYS A 95 -14.42 12.84 -41.87
C CYS A 95 -14.69 11.96 -43.09
N THR A 96 -14.69 12.58 -44.26
CA THR A 96 -14.75 11.87 -45.54
C THR A 96 -13.44 12.09 -46.29
N PHE A 97 -12.91 11.02 -46.86
CA PHE A 97 -11.74 11.06 -47.73
C PHE A 97 -12.23 10.95 -49.17
N SER A 98 -11.82 11.88 -50.03
CA SER A 98 -12.24 11.92 -51.44
C SER A 98 -11.48 10.91 -52.31
N ASP A 99 -11.30 9.70 -51.79
CA ASP A 99 -10.76 8.57 -52.50
C ASP A 99 -11.82 7.94 -53.44
N PRO A 100 -11.43 7.05 -54.37
CA PRO A 100 -12.37 6.41 -55.29
C PRO A 100 -13.41 5.51 -54.61
N THR A 101 -13.22 5.18 -53.33
CA THR A 101 -13.96 4.19 -52.55
C THR A 101 -14.83 4.81 -51.45
N ASN A 102 -14.88 6.15 -51.38
CA ASN A 102 -15.63 6.95 -50.42
C ASN A 102 -15.45 6.46 -48.97
N GLN A 103 -14.19 6.35 -48.54
CA GLN A 103 -13.88 5.96 -47.16
C GLN A 103 -14.37 7.05 -46.18
N THR A 104 -15.05 6.61 -45.13
CA THR A 104 -15.60 7.48 -44.09
C THR A 104 -15.10 7.07 -42.72
N LEU A 105 -14.65 8.05 -41.95
CA LEU A 105 -14.21 7.91 -40.57
C LEU A 105 -15.16 8.72 -39.69
N THR A 106 -15.81 8.08 -38.74
CA THR A 106 -16.60 8.74 -37.72
C THR A 106 -15.98 8.46 -36.37
N LEU A 107 -15.68 9.51 -35.62
CA LEU A 107 -15.09 9.41 -34.29
C LEU A 107 -16.01 10.14 -33.32
N THR A 108 -16.48 9.42 -32.32
CA THR A 108 -17.38 9.91 -31.28
C THR A 108 -16.68 9.79 -29.94
N ALA A 109 -16.57 10.89 -29.22
CA ALA A 109 -16.12 10.93 -27.84
C ALA A 109 -17.34 10.90 -26.90
N ILE A 110 -17.30 10.05 -25.87
CA ILE A 110 -18.26 10.07 -24.76
C ILE A 110 -17.48 10.50 -23.53
N ASP A 111 -17.88 11.63 -22.94
CA ASP A 111 -17.33 12.11 -21.69
C ASP A 111 -18.00 11.36 -20.53
N HIS A 112 -17.20 10.61 -19.77
CA HIS A 112 -17.61 9.92 -18.56
C HIS A 112 -17.25 10.75 -17.31
N SER A 113 -17.12 12.07 -17.45
CA SER A 113 -16.76 12.98 -16.37
C SER A 113 -15.38 12.62 -15.79
N ILE A 114 -15.25 12.59 -14.46
CA ILE A 114 -14.05 12.21 -13.70
C ILE A 114 -13.46 10.83 -14.03
N ALA A 115 -14.24 9.92 -14.64
CA ALA A 115 -13.74 8.63 -15.09
C ALA A 115 -12.79 8.79 -16.29
N GLY A 116 -12.96 9.84 -17.09
CA GLY A 116 -12.22 10.07 -18.32
C GLY A 116 -13.13 10.11 -19.54
N VAL A 117 -12.55 10.02 -20.73
CA VAL A 117 -13.24 10.13 -22.01
C VAL A 117 -13.03 8.84 -22.79
N SER A 118 -14.11 8.30 -23.38
CA SER A 118 -14.02 7.19 -24.33
C SER A 118 -14.13 7.72 -25.77
N PHE A 119 -13.13 7.41 -26.59
CA PHE A 119 -13.06 7.71 -28.02
C PHE A 119 -13.42 6.47 -28.81
N ARG A 120 -14.63 6.44 -29.35
CA ARG A 120 -15.08 5.39 -30.27
C ARG A 120 -14.87 5.83 -31.71
N VAL A 121 -14.01 5.10 -32.42
CA VAL A 121 -13.67 5.32 -33.82
C VAL A 121 -14.32 4.24 -34.67
N THR A 122 -15.07 4.65 -35.68
CA THR A 122 -15.69 3.74 -36.66
C THR A 122 -15.29 4.16 -38.06
N ALA A 123 -14.66 3.25 -38.80
CA ALA A 123 -14.32 3.45 -40.19
C ALA A 123 -15.16 2.54 -41.08
N VAL A 124 -15.58 3.06 -42.23
CA VAL A 124 -16.32 2.33 -43.25
C VAL A 124 -15.67 2.58 -44.59
N HIS A 125 -15.44 1.50 -45.35
CA HIS A 125 -14.82 1.53 -46.66
C HIS A 125 -15.65 0.70 -47.66
N GLN A 126 -15.70 1.12 -48.92
CA GLN A 126 -16.34 0.36 -49.99
C GLN A 126 -15.29 -0.27 -50.90
N VAL A 127 -15.19 -1.60 -50.86
CA VAL A 127 -14.24 -2.34 -51.70
C VAL A 127 -14.94 -2.72 -53.00
N GLY A 128 -14.33 -2.39 -54.14
CA GLY A 128 -14.83 -2.85 -55.44
C GLY A 128 -14.78 -4.37 -55.55
N VAL A 129 -15.92 -4.99 -55.84
CA VAL A 129 -15.97 -6.43 -56.19
C VAL A 129 -15.73 -6.58 -57.69
N THR A 130 -15.05 -7.64 -58.15
CA THR A 130 -14.72 -7.78 -59.57
C THR A 130 -15.44 -8.94 -60.24
N ILE A 131 -15.49 -10.10 -59.59
CA ILE A 131 -16.06 -11.32 -60.18
C ILE A 131 -17.53 -11.46 -59.79
N MET A 132 -17.88 -11.08 -58.56
CA MET A 132 -19.26 -11.12 -58.07
C MET A 132 -20.16 -10.13 -58.83
N GLN A 133 -19.62 -9.05 -59.40
CA GLN A 133 -20.38 -8.13 -60.27
C GLN A 133 -21.00 -8.84 -61.49
N VAL A 134 -20.25 -9.77 -62.09
CA VAL A 134 -20.68 -10.54 -63.28
C VAL A 134 -21.86 -11.47 -62.93
N LEU A 135 -21.98 -11.86 -61.67
CA LEU A 135 -23.05 -12.70 -61.14
C LEU A 135 -24.23 -11.89 -60.59
N GLY A 136 -24.26 -10.58 -60.86
CA GLY A 136 -25.35 -9.69 -60.45
C GLY A 136 -25.24 -9.16 -59.02
N ALA A 137 -24.14 -9.38 -58.32
CA ALA A 137 -23.85 -8.63 -57.10
C ALA A 137 -23.58 -7.15 -57.45
N GLY A 138 -23.89 -6.23 -56.53
CA GLY A 138 -23.64 -4.80 -56.74
C GLY A 138 -22.14 -4.49 -56.99
N GLN A 139 -21.82 -3.25 -57.35
CA GLN A 139 -20.47 -2.89 -57.77
C GLN A 139 -19.44 -2.87 -56.61
N THR A 140 -19.90 -2.82 -55.36
CA THR A 140 -19.05 -2.66 -54.18
C THR A 140 -19.54 -3.50 -53.01
N MET A 141 -18.63 -3.89 -52.12
CA MET A 141 -18.89 -4.51 -50.82
C MET A 141 -18.47 -3.57 -49.70
N ARG A 142 -19.34 -3.37 -48.70
CA ARG A 142 -19.07 -2.51 -47.55
C ARG A 142 -18.32 -3.28 -46.47
N VAL A 143 -17.18 -2.74 -46.04
CA VAL A 143 -16.41 -3.23 -44.89
C VAL A 143 -16.41 -2.14 -43.83
N GLY A 144 -16.48 -2.53 -42.55
CA GLY A 144 -16.44 -1.58 -41.44
C GLY A 144 -15.71 -2.14 -40.24
N ALA A 145 -15.00 -1.27 -39.53
CA ALA A 145 -14.26 -1.57 -38.32
C ALA A 145 -14.60 -0.53 -37.25
N THR A 146 -14.60 -0.96 -36.00
CA THR A 146 -14.82 -0.08 -34.84
C THR A 146 -13.79 -0.40 -33.78
N ALA A 147 -13.25 0.64 -33.15
CA ALA A 147 -12.37 0.56 -32.00
C ALA A 147 -12.80 1.61 -30.98
N THR A 148 -12.73 1.30 -29.69
CA THR A 148 -12.93 2.29 -28.63
C THR A 148 -11.65 2.38 -27.83
N ALA A 149 -11.14 3.58 -27.60
CA ALA A 149 -10.05 3.80 -26.68
C ALA A 149 -10.50 4.73 -25.56
N VAL A 150 -10.09 4.45 -24.34
CA VAL A 150 -10.44 5.27 -23.19
C VAL A 150 -9.20 6.03 -22.73
N ALA A 151 -9.40 7.25 -22.23
CA ALA A 151 -8.37 8.16 -21.74
C ALA A 151 -8.77 8.76 -20.40
N ARG A 152 -7.87 8.70 -19.41
CA ARG A 152 -8.04 9.40 -18.14
C ARG A 152 -6.81 10.28 -17.86
N PRO A 153 -6.97 11.59 -17.66
CA PRO A 153 -5.89 12.43 -17.15
C PRO A 153 -5.42 11.88 -15.79
N PRO A 154 -4.13 12.01 -15.43
CA PRO A 154 -3.68 11.65 -14.11
C PRO A 154 -4.51 12.41 -13.06
N GLY A 155 -5.24 11.66 -12.24
CA GLY A 155 -6.04 12.23 -11.15
C GLY A 155 -5.15 12.88 -10.10
N GLN A 156 -5.69 13.85 -9.36
CA GLN A 156 -5.00 14.48 -8.23
C GLN A 156 -4.84 13.51 -7.04
N TYR A 157 -5.67 12.46 -6.98
CA TYR A 157 -5.71 11.48 -5.90
C TYR A 157 -5.34 10.08 -6.44
N GLY A 158 -4.53 9.32 -5.70
CA GLY A 158 -4.32 7.88 -5.98
C GLY A 158 -5.62 7.12 -5.73
N ALA A 159 -5.86 5.96 -6.38
CA ALA A 159 -7.04 5.15 -6.03
C ALA A 159 -6.72 4.20 -4.88
N ALA A 160 -7.63 4.24 -3.90
CA ALA A 160 -7.60 3.49 -2.68
C ALA A 160 -8.16 2.09 -2.86
N ILE A 161 -9.18 1.94 -3.72
CA ILE A 161 -9.84 0.66 -3.97
C ILE A 161 -10.09 0.53 -5.47
N GLN A 162 -9.69 -0.59 -6.05
CA GLN A 162 -10.10 -1.06 -7.36
C GLN A 162 -10.61 -2.49 -7.28
N THR A 163 -11.85 -2.72 -7.69
CA THR A 163 -12.39 -4.07 -7.85
C THR A 163 -12.52 -4.43 -9.32
N LEU A 164 -12.10 -5.65 -9.67
CA LEU A 164 -12.02 -6.11 -11.06
C LEU A 164 -13.25 -6.89 -11.54
N SER A 165 -14.07 -7.39 -10.62
CA SER A 165 -15.26 -8.18 -10.93
C SER A 165 -16.32 -7.33 -11.65
N PRO A 166 -16.97 -7.85 -12.70
CA PRO A 166 -18.13 -7.23 -13.36
C PRO A 166 -19.34 -6.98 -12.44
N GLY A 167 -19.33 -7.55 -11.22
CA GLY A 167 -20.34 -7.34 -10.18
C GLY A 167 -21.77 -7.65 -10.63
N SER A 168 -22.78 -7.01 -10.03
CA SER A 168 -24.19 -7.21 -10.43
C SER A 168 -24.60 -6.42 -11.67
N CYS A 169 -23.67 -5.68 -12.28
CA CYS A 169 -23.91 -4.95 -13.52
C CYS A 169 -23.95 -5.92 -14.72
N ASN A 170 -23.23 -7.05 -14.64
CA ASN A 170 -23.20 -8.13 -15.64
C ASN A 170 -22.97 -9.54 -15.02
N GLY A 171 -23.08 -9.68 -13.70
CA GLY A 171 -22.81 -10.89 -12.91
C GLY A 171 -23.75 -11.01 -11.70
N SER A 172 -23.43 -11.86 -10.72
CA SER A 172 -24.42 -12.32 -9.71
C SER A 172 -24.41 -11.58 -8.36
N ALA A 173 -23.35 -10.83 -8.03
CA ALA A 173 -23.16 -10.17 -6.73
C ALA A 173 -22.40 -8.84 -6.88
N PRO A 174 -22.51 -7.87 -5.95
CA PRO A 174 -21.78 -6.60 -6.04
C PRO A 174 -20.25 -6.80 -6.06
N SER A 175 -19.55 -5.92 -6.78
CA SER A 175 -18.09 -5.98 -6.91
C SER A 175 -17.40 -5.40 -5.67
N LEU A 176 -17.97 -4.31 -5.14
CA LEU A 176 -17.59 -3.71 -3.87
C LEU A 176 -18.81 -3.64 -2.95
N THR A 177 -18.69 -4.16 -1.73
CA THR A 177 -19.79 -4.11 -0.74
C THR A 177 -19.31 -3.45 0.56
N PHE A 178 -20.04 -2.44 1.02
CA PHE A 178 -19.96 -1.90 2.38
C PHE A 178 -21.13 -2.45 3.20
N THR A 179 -20.85 -3.11 4.33
CA THR A 179 -21.93 -3.72 5.14
C THR A 179 -21.67 -3.70 6.64
N GLY A 180 -22.68 -4.00 7.46
CA GLY A 180 -22.59 -3.95 8.92
C GLY A 180 -22.87 -2.56 9.48
N THR A 181 -22.13 -2.15 10.52
CA THR A 181 -22.27 -0.85 11.20
C THR A 181 -20.96 -0.06 11.25
N SER A 182 -19.93 -0.50 10.52
CA SER A 182 -18.60 0.11 10.52
C SER A 182 -18.61 1.52 9.94
N THR A 183 -17.73 2.38 10.48
CA THR A 183 -17.38 3.68 9.90
C THR A 183 -16.11 3.53 9.06
N THR A 184 -16.19 3.78 7.75
CA THR A 184 -15.03 3.62 6.83
C THR A 184 -14.53 4.99 6.37
N SER A 185 -13.24 5.28 6.58
CA SER A 185 -12.58 6.43 5.97
C SER A 185 -11.69 5.97 4.83
N ILE A 186 -11.94 6.50 3.63
CA ILE A 186 -11.16 6.22 2.43
C ILE A 186 -10.48 7.52 2.02
N THR A 187 -9.17 7.49 1.87
CA THR A 187 -8.43 8.61 1.25
C THR A 187 -7.94 8.15 -0.12
N GLY A 188 -8.45 8.75 -1.19
CA GLY A 188 -8.20 8.32 -2.57
C GLY A 188 -9.47 7.97 -3.34
N ASP A 189 -9.32 7.73 -4.64
CA ASP A 189 -10.41 7.33 -5.53
C ASP A 189 -10.86 5.88 -5.27
N VAL A 190 -12.14 5.59 -5.51
CA VAL A 190 -12.72 4.24 -5.50
C VAL A 190 -13.17 3.92 -6.91
N TRP A 191 -12.69 2.80 -7.45
CA TRP A 191 -13.08 2.28 -8.76
C TRP A 191 -13.65 0.88 -8.61
N SER A 192 -14.81 0.64 -9.19
CA SER A 192 -15.45 -0.67 -9.17
C SER A 192 -15.84 -1.10 -10.57
N ASN A 193 -15.30 -2.23 -11.03
CA ASN A 193 -15.70 -2.76 -12.34
C ASN A 193 -17.12 -3.36 -12.37
N GLY A 194 -17.79 -3.36 -11.22
CA GLY A 194 -19.20 -3.73 -11.10
C GLY A 194 -19.92 -2.80 -10.15
N SER A 195 -21.06 -3.23 -9.62
CA SER A 195 -21.86 -2.41 -8.73
C SER A 195 -21.19 -2.24 -7.38
N ILE A 196 -21.39 -1.05 -6.81
CA ILE A 196 -21.06 -0.77 -5.41
C ILE A 196 -22.36 -0.89 -4.62
N SER A 197 -22.36 -1.65 -3.53
CA SER A 197 -23.52 -1.75 -2.66
C SER A 197 -23.16 -1.30 -1.26
N ASP A 198 -23.97 -0.43 -0.68
CA ASP A 198 -24.07 -0.29 0.77
C ASP A 198 -25.25 -1.14 1.27
N SER A 199 -25.07 -1.85 2.39
CA SER A 199 -26.14 -2.60 3.04
C SER A 199 -26.01 -2.48 4.56
N GLY A 200 -27.13 -2.43 5.27
CA GLY A 200 -27.10 -2.18 6.72
C GLY A 200 -26.89 -0.70 7.05
N SER A 201 -26.15 -0.41 8.13
CA SER A 201 -25.92 0.95 8.65
C SER A 201 -24.45 1.38 8.51
N ALA A 202 -23.70 0.75 7.59
CA ALA A 202 -22.34 1.14 7.27
C ALA A 202 -22.33 2.58 6.76
N SER A 203 -21.40 3.39 7.26
CA SER A 203 -21.27 4.81 6.93
C SER A 203 -19.80 5.18 6.76
N GLY A 204 -19.51 6.37 6.24
CA GLY A 204 -18.12 6.74 6.05
C GLY A 204 -17.84 8.04 5.31
N SER A 205 -16.58 8.20 4.93
CA SER A 205 -16.12 9.30 4.09
C SER A 205 -15.18 8.79 3.00
N VAL A 206 -15.31 9.35 1.80
CA VAL A 206 -14.38 9.15 0.69
C VAL A 206 -13.77 10.51 0.34
N ASN A 207 -12.49 10.67 0.70
CA ASN A 207 -11.67 11.80 0.28
C ASN A 207 -11.09 11.54 -1.13
N GLY A 208 -11.97 11.56 -2.14
CA GLY A 208 -11.68 11.23 -3.53
C GLY A 208 -12.97 11.05 -4.33
N ASN A 209 -12.84 10.48 -5.52
CA ASN A 209 -13.96 10.16 -6.40
C ASN A 209 -14.47 8.73 -6.21
N VAL A 210 -15.71 8.46 -6.61
CA VAL A 210 -16.27 7.09 -6.61
C VAL A 210 -16.83 6.78 -7.99
N ILE A 211 -16.35 5.69 -8.59
CA ILE A 211 -16.66 5.32 -9.96
C ILE A 211 -17.07 3.85 -10.02
N ASP A 212 -18.20 3.57 -10.67
CA ASP A 212 -18.65 2.21 -11.00
C ASP A 212 -18.98 2.07 -12.49
N ILE A 213 -19.03 0.86 -13.06
CA ILE A 213 -19.33 0.65 -14.49
C ILE A 213 -20.78 0.25 -14.74
N CYS A 214 -21.67 0.44 -13.76
CA CYS A 214 -23.03 -0.05 -13.93
C CYS A 214 -23.74 0.71 -15.07
N PRO A 215 -24.23 0.01 -16.10
CA PRO A 215 -24.67 0.64 -17.36
C PRO A 215 -25.98 1.43 -17.22
N THR A 216 -26.70 1.29 -16.10
CA THR A 216 -27.86 2.11 -15.78
C THR A 216 -27.44 3.36 -15.02
N TYR A 217 -27.57 4.53 -15.65
CA TYR A 217 -27.50 5.82 -14.96
C TYR A 217 -28.70 5.95 -14.01
N PRO A 218 -28.55 6.34 -12.73
CA PRO A 218 -27.37 6.95 -12.09
C PRO A 218 -26.35 5.95 -11.50
N PRO A 219 -25.11 6.40 -11.15
CA PRO A 219 -24.14 5.58 -10.42
C PRO A 219 -24.71 5.07 -9.08
N SER A 220 -24.16 3.96 -8.59
CA SER A 220 -24.58 3.33 -7.34
C SER A 220 -24.39 4.33 -6.20
N ALA A 221 -25.51 4.78 -5.62
CA ALA A 221 -25.48 5.81 -4.59
C ALA A 221 -24.92 5.25 -3.28
N LEU A 222 -23.87 5.89 -2.74
CA LEU A 222 -23.42 5.64 -1.37
C LEU A 222 -24.13 6.59 -0.40
N SER A 223 -25.38 6.27 -0.07
CA SER A 223 -26.28 7.17 0.67
C SER A 223 -25.80 7.52 2.08
N ASN A 224 -25.05 6.62 2.72
CA ASN A 224 -24.52 6.79 4.07
C ASN A 224 -23.05 7.28 4.10
N PHE A 225 -22.49 7.65 2.95
CA PHE A 225 -21.11 8.13 2.85
C PHE A 225 -21.06 9.60 2.42
N SER A 226 -20.10 10.33 3.00
CA SER A 226 -19.71 11.64 2.51
C SER A 226 -18.62 11.49 1.44
N VAL A 227 -18.91 11.86 0.20
CA VAL A 227 -17.93 11.85 -0.89
C VAL A 227 -17.51 13.30 -1.14
N SER A 228 -16.21 13.58 -1.00
CA SER A 228 -15.66 14.93 -1.25
C SER A 228 -15.51 15.25 -2.75
N GLY A 229 -15.25 14.22 -3.57
CA GLY A 229 -15.21 14.31 -5.03
C GLY A 229 -16.58 14.01 -5.65
N SER A 230 -16.56 13.50 -6.88
CA SER A 230 -17.77 13.18 -7.63
C SER A 230 -18.08 11.67 -7.64
N GLN A 231 -19.37 11.33 -7.74
CA GLN A 231 -19.86 9.99 -8.03
C GLN A 231 -20.24 9.92 -9.53
N ALA A 232 -19.68 8.97 -10.29
CA ALA A 232 -19.92 8.86 -11.73
C ALA A 232 -19.90 7.41 -12.22
N ASN A 233 -20.54 7.14 -13.35
CA ASN A 233 -20.33 5.88 -14.07
C ASN A 233 -19.05 5.97 -14.92
N GLY A 234 -18.25 4.91 -14.93
CA GLY A 234 -16.99 4.80 -15.66
C GLY A 234 -16.95 3.59 -16.61
N PHE A 235 -15.75 3.06 -16.83
CA PHE A 235 -15.45 2.00 -17.78
C PHE A 235 -14.62 0.87 -17.16
N ASN A 236 -14.47 -0.24 -17.88
CA ASN A 236 -13.71 -1.38 -17.38
C ASN A 236 -12.23 -1.07 -17.29
N ILE A 237 -11.67 -1.09 -16.07
CA ILE A 237 -10.23 -1.01 -15.87
C ILE A 237 -9.70 -2.43 -15.68
N PRO A 238 -8.89 -2.96 -16.62
CA PRO A 238 -8.28 -4.27 -16.45
C PRO A 238 -7.29 -4.27 -15.27
N ASP A 239 -6.84 -5.46 -14.88
CA ASP A 239 -5.74 -5.61 -13.95
C ASP A 239 -4.53 -4.73 -14.38
N PRO A 240 -3.95 -3.92 -13.47
CA PRO A 240 -2.69 -3.21 -13.72
C PRO A 240 -1.52 -4.10 -14.17
N GLY A 241 -1.56 -5.40 -13.86
CA GLY A 241 -0.56 -6.37 -14.25
C GLY A 241 0.78 -6.16 -13.54
N TYR A 242 0.74 -5.91 -12.23
CA TYR A 242 1.95 -5.76 -11.41
C TYR A 242 2.88 -6.97 -11.62
N GLN A 243 4.17 -6.74 -11.80
CA GLN A 243 5.07 -7.85 -12.10
C GLN A 243 5.34 -8.65 -10.83
N GLN A 244 5.39 -9.98 -10.97
CA GLN A 244 5.72 -10.84 -9.84
C GLN A 244 7.12 -10.49 -9.29
N PRO A 245 7.26 -10.36 -7.95
CA PRO A 245 8.55 -10.12 -7.31
C PRO A 245 9.49 -11.33 -7.45
N ALA A 246 10.79 -11.09 -7.38
CA ALA A 246 11.80 -12.16 -7.36
C ALA A 246 11.75 -12.91 -6.02
N LEU A 247 11.23 -14.15 -6.03
CA LEU A 247 10.98 -14.92 -4.82
C LEU A 247 12.26 -15.45 -4.16
N ASN A 248 12.25 -15.52 -2.83
CA ASN A 248 13.28 -16.20 -2.05
C ASN A 248 12.91 -17.69 -1.86
N THR A 249 13.66 -18.57 -2.51
CA THR A 249 13.41 -20.02 -2.50
C THR A 249 13.98 -20.75 -1.27
N SER A 250 14.54 -20.02 -0.30
CA SER A 250 15.07 -20.62 0.93
C SER A 250 13.91 -21.14 1.79
N THR A 251 13.82 -22.46 1.99
CA THR A 251 12.79 -23.04 2.86
C THR A 251 12.95 -22.57 4.30
N ARG A 252 11.84 -22.14 4.92
CA ARG A 252 11.75 -21.67 6.30
C ARG A 252 10.67 -22.44 7.06
N THR A 253 10.83 -22.45 8.38
CA THR A 253 9.84 -22.94 9.33
C THR A 253 9.60 -21.82 10.34
N TRP A 254 8.33 -21.56 10.67
CA TRP A 254 7.99 -20.55 11.67
C TRP A 254 8.51 -20.96 13.03
N ALA A 255 9.29 -20.10 13.70
CA ALA A 255 9.99 -20.51 14.93
C ALA A 255 9.04 -20.70 16.12
N SER A 256 7.85 -20.08 16.09
CA SER A 256 6.77 -20.16 17.09
C SER A 256 7.11 -19.68 18.52
N ALA A 257 8.38 -19.50 18.85
CA ALA A 257 8.85 -18.95 20.12
C ALA A 257 8.44 -17.48 20.29
N ASN A 258 8.01 -17.09 21.48
CA ASN A 258 7.69 -15.69 21.78
C ASN A 258 8.94 -14.80 21.62
N GLY A 259 8.80 -13.68 20.90
CA GLY A 259 9.88 -12.76 20.59
C GLY A 259 10.82 -13.27 19.48
N SER A 260 10.46 -14.31 18.73
CA SER A 260 11.31 -14.79 17.64
C SER A 260 11.37 -13.78 16.49
N THR A 261 12.50 -13.79 15.80
CA THR A 261 12.62 -13.12 14.51
C THR A 261 12.45 -14.13 13.37
N GLU A 262 11.43 -13.93 12.56
CA GLU A 262 11.17 -14.70 11.36
C GLU A 262 11.94 -14.10 10.17
N SER A 263 12.51 -14.96 9.33
CA SER A 263 13.33 -14.56 8.18
C SER A 263 12.59 -14.76 6.86
N PRO A 264 12.83 -13.93 5.83
CA PRO A 264 12.21 -14.12 4.52
C PRO A 264 12.61 -15.48 3.89
N GLY A 265 11.73 -15.98 3.02
CA GLY A 265 11.86 -17.30 2.39
C GLY A 265 10.50 -17.98 2.17
N THR A 266 10.55 -19.27 1.85
CA THR A 266 9.38 -20.11 1.56
C THR A 266 8.93 -20.90 2.80
N TYR A 267 7.73 -20.60 3.28
CA TYR A 267 7.02 -21.30 4.34
C TYR A 267 6.02 -22.28 3.71
N ASN A 268 6.33 -23.58 3.79
CA ASN A 268 5.50 -24.63 3.19
C ASN A 268 4.26 -24.99 4.02
N SER A 269 4.26 -24.64 5.30
CA SER A 269 3.15 -24.82 6.23
C SER A 269 2.61 -23.47 6.66
N ASP A 270 1.30 -23.38 6.85
CA ASP A 270 0.66 -22.21 7.46
C ASP A 270 1.22 -22.03 8.88
N PRO A 271 1.81 -20.85 9.22
CA PRO A 271 2.24 -20.55 10.58
C PRO A 271 1.15 -20.74 11.65
N HIS A 272 -0.12 -20.54 11.28
CA HIS A 272 -1.31 -20.76 12.11
C HIS A 272 -1.14 -20.33 13.58
N LEU A 273 -0.99 -19.01 13.79
CA LEU A 273 -0.78 -18.45 15.12
C LEU A 273 -2.05 -18.63 15.98
N ALA A 274 -1.98 -19.49 17.00
CA ALA A 274 -3.09 -19.77 17.90
C ALA A 274 -3.46 -18.53 18.75
N GLY A 275 -4.61 -18.57 19.43
CA GLY A 275 -5.07 -17.47 20.30
C GLY A 275 -4.07 -17.08 21.41
N SER A 276 -3.20 -18.00 21.84
CA SER A 276 -2.15 -17.77 22.84
C SER A 276 -0.77 -17.51 22.24
N ALA A 277 -0.67 -17.18 20.96
CA ALA A 277 0.60 -16.93 20.30
C ALA A 277 1.31 -15.69 20.88
N GLY A 278 2.64 -15.69 20.81
CA GLY A 278 3.47 -14.59 21.32
C GLY A 278 3.62 -13.44 20.32
N CYS A 279 4.71 -12.69 20.44
CA CYS A 279 5.12 -11.67 19.50
C CYS A 279 6.16 -12.19 18.51
N TYR A 280 6.09 -11.73 17.26
CA TYR A 280 6.94 -12.17 16.18
C TYR A 280 7.43 -10.98 15.37
N PHE A 281 8.75 -10.86 15.22
CA PHE A 281 9.36 -9.84 14.40
C PHE A 281 9.65 -10.36 13.00
N LEU A 282 9.27 -9.63 11.95
CA LEU A 282 9.62 -9.97 10.57
C LEU A 282 10.85 -9.18 10.12
N SER A 283 11.89 -9.88 9.67
CA SER A 283 13.00 -9.25 8.95
C SER A 283 12.55 -8.79 7.56
N GLY A 284 13.14 -7.71 7.04
CA GLY A 284 12.79 -7.21 5.70
C GLY A 284 13.01 -8.27 4.61
N GLY A 285 12.10 -8.34 3.65
CA GLY A 285 12.15 -9.29 2.54
C GLY A 285 10.80 -9.86 2.12
N ILE A 286 10.84 -10.81 1.19
CA ILE A 286 9.65 -11.48 0.64
C ILE A 286 9.41 -12.78 1.40
N TYR A 287 8.18 -12.94 1.90
CA TYR A 287 7.69 -14.13 2.59
C TYR A 287 6.73 -14.88 1.67
N THR A 288 7.12 -16.07 1.22
CA THR A 288 6.27 -16.94 0.42
C THR A 288 5.52 -17.91 1.32
N PHE A 289 4.20 -17.75 1.47
CA PHE A 289 3.36 -18.63 2.27
C PHE A 289 2.59 -19.61 1.39
N SER A 290 3.18 -20.77 1.11
CA SER A 290 2.63 -21.75 0.16
C SER A 290 1.30 -22.39 0.61
N ALA A 291 1.02 -22.35 1.91
CA ALA A 291 -0.21 -22.90 2.52
C ALA A 291 -1.12 -21.81 3.14
N GLY A 292 -0.87 -20.54 2.82
CA GLY A 292 -1.55 -19.41 3.44
C GLY A 292 -0.94 -18.96 4.78
N PHE A 293 -1.55 -17.95 5.38
CA PHE A 293 -1.17 -17.35 6.66
C PHE A 293 -2.42 -17.15 7.52
N THR A 294 -2.51 -17.89 8.62
CA THR A 294 -3.57 -17.78 9.61
C THR A 294 -3.04 -17.16 10.90
N GLN A 295 -3.76 -16.16 11.41
CA GLN A 295 -3.52 -15.56 12.71
C GLN A 295 -4.82 -15.49 13.51
N ASN A 296 -4.88 -16.27 14.59
CA ASN A 296 -5.94 -16.25 15.59
C ASN A 296 -5.55 -15.50 16.86
N GLY A 297 -4.25 -15.28 17.09
CA GLY A 297 -3.70 -14.60 18.26
C GLY A 297 -2.27 -14.10 18.03
N GLY A 298 -1.68 -13.50 19.06
CA GLY A 298 -0.32 -12.96 19.03
C GLY A 298 -0.19 -11.62 18.33
N PHE A 299 1.05 -11.11 18.27
CA PHE A 299 1.38 -9.84 17.62
C PHE A 299 2.50 -10.02 16.59
N VAL A 300 2.28 -9.64 15.34
CA VAL A 300 3.30 -9.73 14.28
C VAL A 300 3.67 -8.33 13.82
N SER A 301 4.96 -8.00 13.74
CA SER A 301 5.39 -6.70 13.22
C SER A 301 6.78 -6.72 12.58
N ASN A 302 7.03 -5.84 11.61
CA ASN A 302 8.37 -5.57 11.06
C ASN A 302 8.95 -4.22 11.55
N LEU A 303 8.23 -3.53 12.45
CA LEU A 303 8.64 -2.27 13.05
C LEU A 303 9.57 -2.53 14.24
N LEU A 304 10.75 -1.90 14.22
CA LEU A 304 11.73 -1.97 15.30
C LEU A 304 11.43 -0.87 16.32
N ARG A 305 11.37 -1.21 17.61
CA ARG A 305 10.99 -0.28 18.69
C ARG A 305 12.07 -0.19 19.77
N PRO A 306 12.22 0.96 20.46
CA PRO A 306 13.10 1.05 21.61
C PRO A 306 12.47 0.43 22.87
N PRO A 307 13.31 0.05 23.86
CA PRO A 307 12.81 -0.22 25.21
C PRO A 307 12.22 1.03 25.83
N ASP A 308 11.16 0.90 26.62
CA ASP A 308 10.47 2.02 27.26
C ASP A 308 10.18 3.18 26.29
N GLU A 309 9.39 2.93 25.24
CA GLU A 309 8.97 3.94 24.28
C GLU A 309 8.41 5.18 24.98
N PRO A 310 8.79 6.40 24.54
CA PRO A 310 8.29 7.63 25.12
C PRO A 310 6.81 7.83 24.77
N ASN A 311 6.03 8.32 25.73
CA ASN A 311 4.70 8.85 25.42
C ASN A 311 4.88 10.11 24.56
N VAL A 312 4.24 10.20 23.41
CA VAL A 312 4.39 11.32 22.46
C VAL A 312 3.20 12.27 22.61
N ALA A 313 3.45 13.54 22.91
CA ALA A 313 2.41 14.56 23.07
C ALA A 313 1.88 15.06 21.72
N SER A 314 2.78 15.18 20.74
CA SER A 314 2.49 15.42 19.32
C SER A 314 3.55 14.68 18.50
N ALA A 315 3.37 14.57 17.18
CA ALA A 315 4.35 13.90 16.32
C ALA A 315 5.79 14.42 16.57
N GLY A 316 6.71 13.50 16.91
CA GLY A 316 8.11 13.81 17.20
C GLY A 316 8.37 14.61 18.48
N GLN A 317 7.39 14.74 19.40
CA GLN A 317 7.55 15.50 20.65
C GLN A 317 7.24 14.63 21.87
N PRO A 318 8.26 14.13 22.61
CA PRO A 318 8.06 13.31 23.78
C PRO A 318 7.39 14.13 24.90
N ASN A 319 6.50 13.49 25.65
CA ASN A 319 5.79 14.08 26.78
C ASN A 319 6.73 14.16 27.98
N LEU A 320 7.45 15.28 28.05
CA LEU A 320 8.46 15.59 29.05
C LEU A 320 8.07 16.86 29.80
N THR A 321 8.31 16.87 31.12
CA THR A 321 8.09 18.05 31.97
C THR A 321 9.13 18.10 33.08
N THR A 322 9.05 19.10 33.97
CA THR A 322 9.91 19.22 35.15
C THR A 322 9.10 19.41 36.42
N LEU A 323 9.65 19.02 37.56
CA LEU A 323 9.01 19.21 38.86
C LEU A 323 8.88 20.71 39.21
N ARG A 324 7.72 21.12 39.73
CA ARG A 324 7.51 22.49 40.27
C ARG A 324 7.97 22.65 41.72
N ALA A 325 8.06 21.55 42.46
CA ALA A 325 8.42 21.52 43.86
C ALA A 325 9.25 20.27 44.18
N ASN A 326 9.97 20.28 45.30
CA ASN A 326 10.69 19.10 45.77
C ASN A 326 9.69 17.96 46.05
N LEU A 327 9.99 16.77 45.56
CA LEU A 327 9.25 15.54 45.84
C LEU A 327 10.02 14.74 46.91
N THR A 328 9.41 14.53 48.07
CA THR A 328 10.05 13.91 49.24
C THR A 328 9.02 13.32 50.21
N GLY A 329 9.44 12.45 51.12
CA GLY A 329 8.61 11.88 52.19
C GLY A 329 7.88 10.59 51.82
N THR A 330 7.01 10.15 52.74
CA THR A 330 6.30 8.87 52.63
C THR A 330 4.88 9.04 52.12
N ARG A 331 4.35 7.99 51.49
CA ARG A 331 2.95 7.85 51.04
C ARG A 331 2.49 8.97 50.10
N GLN A 332 3.38 9.43 49.21
CA GLN A 332 3.04 10.41 48.19
C GLN A 332 1.97 9.86 47.25
N THR A 333 0.97 10.68 46.94
CA THR A 333 -0.13 10.34 46.03
C THR A 333 -0.21 11.27 44.82
N SER A 334 0.66 12.28 44.75
CA SER A 334 0.70 13.22 43.63
C SER A 334 2.09 13.79 43.41
N ILE A 335 2.39 14.18 42.18
CA ILE A 335 3.62 14.85 41.76
C ILE A 335 3.25 16.20 41.15
N LEU A 336 3.86 17.29 41.63
CA LEU A 336 3.64 18.64 41.11
C LEU A 336 4.63 18.94 39.97
N VAL A 337 4.10 19.24 38.78
CA VAL A 337 4.86 19.37 37.53
C VAL A 337 4.55 20.66 36.79
N ASN A 338 5.47 21.10 35.93
CA ASN A 338 5.15 22.09 34.90
C ASN A 338 4.08 21.55 33.95
N ALA A 339 3.38 22.47 33.28
CA ALA A 339 2.19 22.13 32.50
C ALA A 339 2.50 21.00 31.51
N LEU A 340 1.70 19.93 31.55
CA LEU A 340 1.91 18.77 30.68
C LEU A 340 1.75 19.13 29.21
N ALA A 341 2.63 18.62 28.36
CA ALA A 341 2.54 18.84 26.91
C ALA A 341 1.45 17.96 26.28
N GLY A 342 1.21 16.77 26.83
CA GLY A 342 0.19 15.83 26.36
C GLY A 342 -0.46 15.06 27.51
N SER A 343 -1.56 14.37 27.23
CA SER A 343 -2.26 13.55 28.23
C SER A 343 -1.45 12.33 28.67
N ILE A 344 -1.65 11.90 29.92
CA ILE A 344 -1.05 10.72 30.53
C ILE A 344 -2.18 9.82 31.05
N PRO A 345 -2.42 8.66 30.44
CA PRO A 345 -3.43 7.70 30.91
C PRO A 345 -3.18 7.23 32.36
N ALA A 346 -4.24 6.81 33.05
CA ALA A 346 -4.10 6.10 34.32
C ALA A 346 -3.36 4.76 34.11
N GLY A 347 -2.51 4.37 35.06
CA GLY A 347 -1.66 3.19 34.95
C GLY A 347 -0.35 3.41 34.18
N SER A 348 -0.13 4.59 33.62
CA SER A 348 1.12 4.94 32.93
C SER A 348 2.30 4.96 33.90
N THR A 349 3.48 4.63 33.37
CA THR A 349 4.74 4.73 34.12
C THR A 349 5.39 6.08 33.89
N VAL A 350 5.75 6.78 34.97
CA VAL A 350 6.53 8.01 34.92
C VAL A 350 7.85 7.82 35.64
N PHE A 351 8.92 8.42 35.11
CA PHE A 351 10.26 8.34 35.68
C PHE A 351 10.73 9.74 36.08
N VAL A 352 11.20 9.88 37.32
CA VAL A 352 11.73 11.16 37.84
C VAL A 352 12.73 10.90 38.96
N GLY A 353 13.88 11.57 38.91
CA GLY A 353 14.88 11.52 39.99
C GLY A 353 15.43 10.13 40.32
N GLY A 354 15.59 9.26 39.31
CA GLY A 354 16.06 7.89 39.51
C GLY A 354 15.00 6.90 39.99
N GLN A 355 13.74 7.34 40.10
CA GLN A 355 12.63 6.53 40.62
C GLN A 355 11.49 6.45 39.61
N THR A 356 10.79 5.33 39.63
CA THR A 356 9.62 5.07 38.81
C THR A 356 8.36 5.17 39.65
N PHE A 357 7.31 5.78 39.09
CA PHE A 357 5.98 5.89 39.70
C PHE A 357 4.91 5.46 38.69
N THR A 358 3.76 5.01 39.20
CA THR A 358 2.60 4.64 38.38
C THR A 358 1.48 5.66 38.58
N THR A 359 0.90 6.17 37.51
CA THR A 359 -0.23 7.12 37.59
C THR A 359 -1.49 6.41 38.08
N SER A 360 -2.27 7.06 38.94
CA SER A 360 -3.53 6.50 39.49
C SER A 360 -4.78 7.06 38.81
N ALA A 361 -4.65 8.16 38.07
CA ALA A 361 -5.73 8.78 37.31
C ALA A 361 -5.19 9.38 36.00
N LEU A 362 -6.10 9.65 35.06
CA LEU A 362 -5.81 10.40 33.84
C LEU A 362 -5.33 11.81 34.22
N ALA A 363 -4.21 12.24 33.64
CA ALA A 363 -3.79 13.64 33.63
C ALA A 363 -3.91 14.17 32.19
N ASN A 364 -4.57 15.32 32.00
CA ASN A 364 -4.77 15.93 30.70
C ASN A 364 -3.58 16.81 30.30
N ALA A 365 -3.51 17.16 29.02
CA ALA A 365 -2.59 18.22 28.60
C ALA A 365 -2.87 19.50 29.42
N THR A 366 -1.81 20.25 29.71
CA THR A 366 -1.77 21.46 30.56
C THR A 366 -1.94 21.26 32.07
N ASP A 367 -2.34 20.08 32.54
CA ASP A 367 -2.41 19.78 33.97
C ASP A 367 -1.03 19.98 34.63
N GLN A 368 -1.04 20.37 35.91
CA GLN A 368 0.16 20.68 36.69
C GLN A 368 0.38 19.70 37.85
N THR A 369 -0.47 18.68 37.93
CA THR A 369 -0.44 17.66 38.97
C THR A 369 -0.68 16.30 38.34
N ILE A 370 0.20 15.35 38.62
CA ILE A 370 0.04 13.94 38.23
C ILE A 370 -0.36 13.17 39.48
N SER A 371 -1.53 12.53 39.46
CA SER A 371 -1.93 11.61 40.54
C SER A 371 -1.21 10.27 40.38
N ILE A 372 -0.59 9.78 41.45
CA ILE A 372 0.16 8.52 41.45
C ILE A 372 -0.41 7.52 42.46
N ASN A 373 -0.10 6.25 42.25
CA ASN A 373 -0.27 5.22 43.27
C ASN A 373 0.58 5.57 44.49
N ARG A 374 0.05 5.28 45.68
CA ARG A 374 0.72 5.61 46.95
C ARG A 374 2.11 4.99 47.00
N GLN A 375 3.15 5.81 47.06
CA GLN A 375 4.55 5.38 47.07
C GLN A 375 5.40 6.27 47.99
N ASP A 376 6.40 5.67 48.65
CA ASP A 376 7.41 6.41 49.41
C ASP A 376 8.52 6.90 48.47
N VAL A 377 9.00 8.13 48.68
CA VAL A 377 10.08 8.71 47.87
C VAL A 377 11.41 8.46 48.57
N SER A 378 12.34 7.80 47.88
CA SER A 378 13.71 7.66 48.37
C SER A 378 14.45 9.00 48.27
N GLY A 379 14.86 9.54 49.41
CA GLY A 379 15.55 10.83 49.48
C GLY A 379 14.67 12.02 49.12
N THR A 380 15.28 13.07 48.58
CA THR A 380 14.57 14.26 48.07
C THR A 380 14.92 14.43 46.59
N ILE A 381 13.88 14.46 45.75
CA ILE A 381 14.02 14.79 44.33
C ILE A 381 13.76 16.31 44.19
N PRO A 382 14.74 17.12 43.78
CA PRO A 382 14.60 18.57 43.73
C PRO A 382 13.57 19.07 42.70
N SER A 383 13.01 20.25 42.94
CA SER A 383 12.29 21.01 41.91
C SER A 383 13.18 21.22 40.68
N GLY A 384 12.60 21.22 39.48
CA GLY A 384 13.32 21.33 38.22
C GLY A 384 13.87 20.01 37.69
N THR A 385 13.84 18.91 38.45
CA THR A 385 14.17 17.58 37.92
C THR A 385 13.22 17.20 36.79
N VAL A 386 13.78 16.67 35.71
CA VAL A 386 13.02 16.19 34.55
C VAL A 386 12.20 14.96 34.91
N LEU A 387 10.94 14.97 34.47
CA LEU A 387 10.01 13.86 34.51
C LEU A 387 9.70 13.44 33.08
N THR A 388 9.87 12.15 32.82
CA THR A 388 9.57 11.53 31.53
C THR A 388 8.44 10.52 31.67
N VAL A 389 7.68 10.34 30.61
CA VAL A 389 6.48 9.49 30.61
C VAL A 389 6.66 8.36 29.61
N ARG A 390 6.48 7.11 30.06
CA ARG A 390 6.46 5.91 29.21
C ARG A 390 5.12 5.82 28.47
N ALA A 391 5.14 5.41 27.21
CA ALA A 391 3.92 5.13 26.46
C ALA A 391 3.12 4.00 27.11
N PHE A 392 1.80 4.15 27.17
CA PHE A 392 0.89 3.19 27.75
C PHE A 392 -0.37 3.02 26.87
N PRO A 393 -0.59 1.84 26.26
CA PRO A 393 0.34 0.71 26.19
C PRO A 393 1.59 1.04 25.35
N GLN A 394 2.66 0.26 25.51
CA GLN A 394 3.77 0.23 24.55
C GLN A 394 3.32 -0.46 23.27
N PHE A 395 4.03 -0.26 22.16
CA PHE A 395 3.70 -0.87 20.88
C PHE A 395 3.61 -2.40 21.00
N TRP A 396 4.64 -3.06 21.53
CA TRP A 396 4.66 -4.52 21.70
C TRP A 396 3.69 -5.06 22.77
N ASP A 397 3.01 -4.18 23.51
CA ASP A 397 1.96 -4.52 24.47
C ASP A 397 0.57 -4.07 24.02
N SER A 398 0.45 -3.46 22.85
CA SER A 398 -0.77 -2.73 22.47
C SER A 398 -1.97 -3.65 22.18
N ASN A 399 -1.74 -4.95 21.97
CA ASN A 399 -2.77 -5.98 21.91
C ASN A 399 -2.87 -6.86 23.18
N GLY A 400 -2.09 -6.55 24.22
CA GLY A 400 -2.12 -7.27 25.50
C GLY A 400 -1.25 -8.54 25.58
N VAL A 401 -0.46 -8.87 24.55
CA VAL A 401 0.42 -10.07 24.59
C VAL A 401 1.60 -9.89 25.57
N GLY A 402 2.06 -8.65 25.81
CA GLY A 402 3.03 -8.37 26.87
C GLY A 402 4.49 -8.61 26.46
N CYS A 403 4.90 -8.12 25.29
CA CYS A 403 6.27 -8.30 24.76
C CYS A 403 7.12 -7.03 24.78
N SER A 404 6.63 -5.93 25.36
CA SER A 404 7.44 -4.71 25.45
C SER A 404 8.66 -4.92 26.32
N SER A 405 9.72 -4.22 25.95
CA SER A 405 10.97 -4.23 26.69
C SER A 405 11.09 -2.99 27.60
N THR A 406 11.99 -3.09 28.56
CA THR A 406 12.35 -2.01 29.49
C THR A 406 13.85 -2.01 29.71
N PHE A 407 14.40 -0.86 30.10
CA PHE A 407 15.78 -0.76 30.53
C PHE A 407 15.91 -0.21 31.95
N THR A 408 16.93 -0.65 32.66
CA THR A 408 17.24 -0.21 34.03
C THR A 408 18.64 0.37 34.09
N LEU A 409 18.82 1.33 34.99
CA LEU A 409 20.08 2.03 35.20
C LEU A 409 20.60 1.72 36.60
N SER A 410 21.89 1.42 36.70
CA SER A 410 22.58 1.27 37.97
C SER A 410 24.01 1.78 37.90
N SER A 411 24.62 2.05 39.05
CA SER A 411 26.04 2.44 39.17
C SER A 411 26.75 1.43 40.09
N PRO A 412 27.07 0.21 39.60
CA PRO A 412 27.53 -0.90 40.43
C PRO A 412 28.90 -0.70 41.12
N GLY A 413 29.68 0.35 40.82
CA GLY A 413 30.91 0.61 41.57
C GLY A 413 31.89 1.57 40.90
N SER A 414 33.18 1.37 41.18
CA SER A 414 34.27 2.23 40.72
C SER A 414 34.37 2.26 39.19
N GLY A 415 34.34 3.46 38.63
CA GLY A 415 34.62 3.73 37.22
C GLY A 415 35.21 5.13 37.05
N SER A 416 35.32 5.60 35.81
CA SER A 416 35.97 6.87 35.47
C SER A 416 35.01 8.03 35.19
N LEU A 417 33.69 7.80 35.24
CA LEU A 417 32.72 8.88 35.12
C LEU A 417 32.76 9.77 36.37
N SER A 418 32.75 11.08 36.16
CA SER A 418 32.68 12.06 37.24
C SER A 418 31.40 11.94 38.05
N ALA A 419 31.43 12.35 39.32
CA ALA A 419 30.20 12.45 40.10
C ALA A 419 29.25 13.46 39.45
N GLY A 420 27.97 13.10 39.35
CA GLY A 420 26.95 13.91 38.69
C GLY A 420 25.73 13.12 38.27
N THR A 421 24.71 13.83 37.79
CA THR A 421 23.53 13.21 37.17
C THR A 421 23.79 13.02 35.68
N TYR A 422 23.46 11.82 35.20
CA TYR A 422 23.57 11.42 33.82
C TYR A 422 22.20 11.10 33.25
N SER A 423 21.91 11.56 32.04
CA SER A 423 20.74 11.20 31.26
C SER A 423 21.12 10.12 30.27
N VAL A 424 20.23 9.13 30.11
CA VAL A 424 20.44 7.95 29.27
C VAL A 424 19.21 7.71 28.41
N GLU A 425 19.45 7.48 27.12
CA GLU A 425 18.48 6.98 26.15
C GLU A 425 19.07 5.75 25.47
N VAL A 426 18.19 4.87 25.01
CA VAL A 426 18.53 3.59 24.39
C VAL A 426 17.74 3.44 23.10
N THR A 427 18.41 2.99 22.03
CA THR A 427 17.76 2.59 20.78
C THR A 427 17.99 1.11 20.54
N ALA A 428 17.02 0.45 19.90
CA ALA A 428 17.17 -0.91 19.42
C ALA A 428 17.81 -0.89 18.03
N VAL A 429 18.78 -1.78 17.79
CA VAL A 429 19.46 -1.87 16.50
C VAL A 429 19.45 -3.28 15.92
N ARG A 430 19.41 -3.36 14.59
CA ARG A 430 19.43 -4.62 13.84
C ARG A 430 20.16 -4.50 12.51
N TRP A 431 21.05 -5.46 12.24
CA TRP A 431 21.59 -5.65 10.89
C TRP A 431 20.57 -6.32 9.97
N SER A 432 20.31 -5.68 8.84
CA SER A 432 19.36 -6.12 7.83
C SER A 432 20.07 -6.30 6.49
N ALA A 433 19.98 -7.51 5.97
CA ALA A 433 20.57 -7.88 4.69
C ALA A 433 19.67 -7.46 3.51
N ASN A 434 20.29 -7.09 2.40
CA ASN A 434 19.62 -6.80 1.12
C ASN A 434 20.29 -7.59 -0.01
N GLY A 435 19.54 -8.50 -0.63
CA GLY A 435 20.05 -9.36 -1.71
C GLY A 435 21.10 -10.39 -1.27
N VAL A 436 21.38 -10.52 0.04
CA VAL A 436 22.31 -11.49 0.63
C VAL A 436 21.65 -12.23 1.80
N ALA A 437 22.10 -13.45 2.10
CA ALA A 437 21.44 -14.33 3.06
C ALA A 437 21.55 -13.85 4.53
N SER A 438 22.65 -13.18 4.88
CA SER A 438 22.89 -12.55 6.17
C SER A 438 23.94 -11.46 6.02
N CYS A 439 24.01 -10.54 6.97
CA CYS A 439 25.04 -9.51 6.95
C CYS A 439 25.37 -8.97 8.35
N SER A 440 26.61 -8.53 8.50
CA SER A 440 27.14 -7.78 9.65
C SER A 440 28.39 -7.02 9.19
N GLY A 441 28.78 -5.95 9.89
CA GLY A 441 29.99 -5.18 9.56
C GLY A 441 29.68 -3.79 9.00
N PRO A 442 30.55 -3.15 8.20
CA PRO A 442 30.31 -1.77 7.76
C PRO A 442 29.08 -1.68 6.84
N ILE A 443 28.31 -0.61 7.01
CA ILE A 443 27.06 -0.38 6.27
C ILE A 443 27.34 -0.32 4.76
N SER A 444 26.53 -0.99 3.96
CA SER A 444 26.61 -1.09 2.51
C SER A 444 25.21 -1.19 1.87
N PRO A 445 25.08 -1.04 0.55
CA PRO A 445 23.79 -1.19 -0.15
C PRO A 445 23.14 -2.58 0.01
N THR A 446 23.95 -3.60 0.33
CA THR A 446 23.49 -4.98 0.59
C THR A 446 23.41 -5.31 2.08
N CYS A 447 23.80 -4.38 2.97
CA CYS A 447 23.79 -4.58 4.42
C CYS A 447 23.63 -3.26 5.15
N TYR A 448 22.47 -3.03 5.76
CA TYR A 448 22.18 -1.78 6.46
C TYR A 448 21.84 -2.03 7.92
N LEU A 449 22.19 -1.05 8.76
CA LEU A 449 21.80 -1.02 10.16
C LEU A 449 20.45 -0.30 10.26
N ARG A 450 19.47 -0.95 10.88
CA ARG A 450 18.23 -0.32 11.32
C ARG A 450 18.41 0.11 12.77
N GLU A 451 17.95 1.30 13.10
CA GLU A 451 17.96 1.85 14.45
C GLU A 451 16.59 2.49 14.75
N SER A 452 15.98 2.13 15.87
CA SER A 452 14.68 2.68 16.30
C SER A 452 14.78 4.15 16.71
N ALA A 453 13.63 4.83 16.88
CA ALA A 453 13.59 6.04 17.69
C ALA A 453 14.14 5.80 19.11
N PRO A 454 14.60 6.86 19.81
CA PRO A 454 15.10 6.75 21.17
C PRO A 454 14.01 6.41 22.19
N SER A 455 14.40 5.68 23.23
CA SER A 455 13.57 5.42 24.40
C SER A 455 13.16 6.69 25.16
N MET A 456 12.26 6.55 26.13
CA MET A 456 12.09 7.57 27.15
C MET A 456 13.43 7.81 27.88
N CYS A 457 13.81 9.07 28.03
CA CYS A 457 15.01 9.40 28.80
C CYS A 457 14.85 9.00 30.27
N LYS A 458 15.88 8.34 30.81
CA LYS A 458 16.03 8.06 32.24
C LYS A 458 17.30 8.72 32.77
N THR A 459 17.26 9.14 34.03
CA THR A 459 18.39 9.79 34.71
C THR A 459 18.91 8.94 35.87
N LEU A 460 20.23 8.87 36.03
CA LEU A 460 20.90 8.22 37.16
C LEU A 460 21.92 9.18 37.78
N THR A 461 21.98 9.23 39.11
CA THR A 461 23.03 9.98 39.81
C THR A 461 24.19 9.05 40.17
N VAL A 462 25.38 9.42 39.72
CA VAL A 462 26.64 8.76 40.07
C VAL A 462 27.25 9.55 41.24
N ALA A 463 27.39 8.90 42.39
CA ALA A 463 27.74 9.57 43.65
C ALA A 463 29.25 9.93 43.78
N SER A 464 30.14 9.19 43.14
CA SER A 464 31.60 9.36 43.15
C SER A 464 32.19 9.06 41.76
N SER A 465 33.50 8.86 41.63
CA SER A 465 34.05 8.29 40.40
C SER A 465 33.45 6.90 40.16
N GLY A 466 32.63 6.77 39.12
CA GLY A 466 31.74 5.62 38.96
C GLY A 466 31.51 5.23 37.51
N ASN A 467 30.50 4.40 37.31
CA ASN A 467 30.10 3.91 36.01
C ASN A 467 28.57 3.98 35.86
N VAL A 468 28.10 3.88 34.62
CA VAL A 468 26.67 3.72 34.32
C VAL A 468 26.50 2.34 33.71
N LYS A 469 25.79 1.46 34.39
CA LYS A 469 25.37 0.16 33.87
C LYS A 469 23.94 0.27 33.36
N VAL A 470 23.75 -0.16 32.13
CA VAL A 470 22.45 -0.23 31.46
C VAL A 470 22.13 -1.70 31.25
N ASP A 471 21.00 -2.15 31.80
CA ASP A 471 20.46 -3.49 31.58
C ASP A 471 19.13 -3.37 30.83
N VAL A 472 19.00 -4.02 29.68
CA VAL A 472 17.83 -3.98 28.80
C VAL A 472 17.19 -5.37 28.78
N THR A 473 15.87 -5.46 28.84
CA THR A 473 15.19 -6.74 28.59
C THR A 473 15.12 -7.05 27.10
N ASN A 474 14.93 -8.31 26.71
CA ASN A 474 14.87 -8.68 25.29
C ASN A 474 13.73 -7.92 24.56
N ASP A 475 14.04 -7.28 23.43
CA ASP A 475 13.07 -6.58 22.59
C ASP A 475 12.86 -7.36 21.27
N PRO A 476 11.62 -7.61 20.84
CA PRO A 476 11.37 -8.33 19.60
C PRO A 476 12.01 -7.65 18.38
N GLY A 477 13.00 -8.34 17.78
CA GLY A 477 13.68 -7.89 16.57
C GLY A 477 15.02 -7.18 16.79
N ALA A 478 15.31 -6.72 18.01
CA ALA A 478 16.61 -6.14 18.34
C ALA A 478 17.71 -7.22 18.33
N GLN A 479 18.89 -6.87 17.81
CA GLN A 479 20.10 -7.70 17.90
C GLN A 479 21.10 -7.12 18.89
N ASP A 480 21.09 -5.80 19.05
CA ASP A 480 21.95 -5.03 19.93
C ASP A 480 21.19 -3.74 20.32
N PHE A 481 21.71 -3.00 21.28
CA PHE A 481 21.17 -1.73 21.73
C PHE A 481 22.27 -0.68 21.76
N TYR A 482 22.00 0.51 21.26
CA TYR A 482 22.90 1.66 21.36
C TYR A 482 22.52 2.52 22.55
N ILE A 483 23.53 2.96 23.30
CA ILE A 483 23.37 3.73 24.52
C ILE A 483 23.88 5.13 24.28
N TYR A 484 23.00 6.10 24.51
CA TYR A 484 23.26 7.52 24.44
C TYR A 484 23.32 8.09 25.84
N LEU A 485 24.33 8.91 26.11
CA LEU A 485 24.59 9.41 27.45
C LEU A 485 24.94 10.90 27.42
N ALA A 486 24.46 11.67 28.40
CA ALA A 486 24.91 13.04 28.63
C ALA A 486 25.16 13.28 30.12
N PRO A 487 26.20 14.05 30.50
CA PRO A 487 26.51 14.39 31.89
C PRO A 487 25.61 15.52 32.42
N ASN A 488 24.29 15.36 32.28
CA ASN A 488 23.28 16.27 32.81
C ASN A 488 22.01 15.51 33.24
N GLY A 489 21.10 16.21 33.93
CA GLY A 489 19.78 15.70 34.28
C GLY A 489 18.65 16.27 33.41
N SER A 490 18.97 16.86 32.26
CA SER A 490 18.01 17.58 31.40
C SER A 490 17.55 16.80 30.17
N CYS A 491 18.13 15.61 29.90
CA CYS A 491 17.82 14.80 28.71
C CYS A 491 18.09 15.55 27.40
N THR A 492 19.18 16.30 27.36
CA THR A 492 19.58 17.11 26.20
C THR A 492 21.05 16.90 25.90
N GLY A 493 21.41 16.95 24.61
CA GLY A 493 22.81 16.82 24.19
C GLY A 493 23.39 15.42 24.45
N LEU A 494 22.56 14.38 24.33
CA LEU A 494 23.03 13.01 24.40
C LEU A 494 23.88 12.68 23.18
N THR A 495 24.92 11.88 23.40
CA THR A 495 25.83 11.40 22.36
C THR A 495 26.02 9.90 22.49
N TYR A 496 26.22 9.21 21.36
CA TYR A 496 26.50 7.78 21.36
C TYR A 496 27.71 7.47 22.23
N CYS A 497 27.56 6.48 23.11
CA CYS A 497 28.57 6.15 24.11
C CYS A 497 29.08 4.71 23.98
N ALA A 498 28.16 3.75 23.91
CA ALA A 498 28.49 2.33 23.82
C ALA A 498 27.31 1.54 23.23
N ASN A 499 27.53 0.25 23.00
CA ASN A 499 26.47 -0.72 22.73
C ASN A 499 26.54 -1.91 23.69
N THR A 500 25.47 -2.70 23.75
CA THR A 500 25.46 -3.94 24.53
C THR A 500 26.34 -5.03 23.91
N GLY A 501 26.53 -4.99 22.60
CA GLY A 501 27.12 -6.07 21.80
C GLY A 501 26.05 -7.10 21.40
N ASN A 502 26.25 -7.72 20.24
CA ASN A 502 25.25 -8.61 19.65
C ASN A 502 24.88 -9.78 20.57
N GLY A 503 23.60 -9.88 20.93
CA GLY A 503 23.07 -10.92 21.84
C GLY A 503 23.29 -10.67 23.33
N ASN A 504 23.91 -9.55 23.72
CA ASN A 504 24.04 -9.14 25.12
C ASN A 504 22.90 -8.21 25.50
N ALA A 505 22.49 -8.28 26.77
CA ALA A 505 21.39 -7.49 27.33
C ALA A 505 21.88 -6.37 28.28
N SER A 506 23.20 -6.14 28.37
CA SER A 506 23.79 -5.26 29.38
C SER A 506 25.13 -4.66 28.92
N VAL A 507 25.39 -3.42 29.32
CA VAL A 507 26.69 -2.75 29.16
C VAL A 507 27.04 -1.93 30.39
N THR A 508 28.33 -1.89 30.75
CA THR A 508 28.85 -0.99 31.79
C THR A 508 29.75 0.07 31.17
N ILE A 509 29.36 1.33 31.32
CA ILE A 509 29.98 2.49 30.70
C ILE A 509 30.89 3.19 31.70
N ASN A 510 32.16 3.33 31.35
CA ASN A 510 33.17 4.02 32.16
C ASN A 510 33.58 5.37 31.53
N ASN A 511 33.46 5.50 30.21
CA ASN A 511 33.72 6.72 29.46
C ASN A 511 32.88 6.69 28.17
N CYS A 512 32.67 7.86 27.56
CA CYS A 512 32.07 7.97 26.23
C CYS A 512 33.10 8.54 25.24
N PRO A 513 33.10 8.10 23.98
CA PRO A 513 33.97 8.68 22.96
C PRO A 513 33.55 10.13 22.65
N SER A 514 34.51 10.98 22.34
CA SER A 514 34.23 12.37 21.91
C SER A 514 33.83 12.45 20.44
N GLY A 515 32.99 13.42 20.09
CA GLY A 515 32.62 13.72 18.70
C GLY A 515 31.66 12.70 18.06
N GLN A 516 30.94 11.95 18.88
CA GLN A 516 29.96 10.96 18.42
C GLN A 516 28.61 11.61 18.08
N PRO A 517 27.82 11.00 17.18
CA PRO A 517 26.52 11.52 16.80
C PRO A 517 25.50 11.49 17.96
N PRO A 518 24.48 12.37 17.92
CA PRO A 518 23.31 12.28 18.80
C PRO A 518 22.42 11.08 18.44
N PRO A 519 21.44 10.72 19.30
CA PRO A 519 20.44 9.72 18.93
C PRO A 519 19.62 10.16 17.70
N PRO A 520 18.97 9.20 17.01
CA PRO A 520 17.98 9.49 15.96
C PRO A 520 16.84 10.38 16.46
N ASP A 521 16.08 10.94 15.52
CA ASP A 521 14.92 11.76 15.86
C ASP A 521 13.80 10.92 16.49
N GLN A 522 12.95 11.59 17.26
CA GLN A 522 11.78 10.98 17.89
C GLN A 522 10.75 10.58 16.85
N GLU A 523 10.14 9.40 17.03
CA GLU A 523 9.13 8.89 16.12
C GLU A 523 7.84 9.73 16.14
N GLY A 524 7.14 9.77 15.00
CA GLY A 524 5.78 10.28 14.92
C GLY A 524 4.81 9.40 15.72
N MET A 525 3.69 9.96 16.18
CA MET A 525 2.65 9.18 16.86
C MET A 525 2.09 8.10 15.90
N PRO A 526 2.27 6.80 16.21
CA PRO A 526 1.72 5.73 15.37
C PRO A 526 0.24 5.46 15.69
N LEU A 527 -0.23 5.86 16.87
CA LEU A 527 -1.53 5.53 17.45
C LEU A 527 -2.14 6.77 18.15
N GLY A 528 -3.45 7.00 17.98
CA GLY A 528 -4.22 7.97 18.75
C GLY A 528 -5.74 7.79 18.54
N PRO A 529 -6.62 8.18 19.49
CA PRO A 529 -8.07 7.86 19.46
C PRO A 529 -8.84 8.30 18.21
N ALA A 530 -8.26 9.18 17.39
CA ALA A 530 -8.83 9.70 16.15
C ALA A 530 -7.81 9.76 14.99
N LEU A 531 -6.66 9.09 15.12
CA LEU A 531 -5.61 9.08 14.11
C LEU A 531 -5.54 7.69 13.48
N PRO A 532 -5.63 7.57 12.14
CA PRO A 532 -5.42 6.28 11.49
C PRO A 532 -4.02 5.75 11.80
N ASN A 533 -3.93 4.47 12.17
CA ASN A 533 -2.65 3.80 12.31
C ASN A 533 -1.92 3.87 10.96
N ARG A 534 -0.85 4.64 10.87
CA ARG A 534 -0.07 4.81 9.64
C ARG A 534 1.40 4.84 9.98
N ASP A 535 2.22 4.52 8.98
CA ASP A 535 3.64 4.80 9.06
C ASP A 535 3.83 6.33 9.12
N PRO A 536 4.62 6.88 10.05
CA PRO A 536 4.99 8.28 10.03
C PRO A 536 5.54 8.69 8.65
N ALA A 537 5.28 9.93 8.23
CA ALA A 537 5.84 10.41 6.98
C ALA A 537 7.37 10.55 7.14
N PRO A 538 8.17 10.06 6.18
CA PRO A 538 9.63 10.14 6.27
C PRO A 538 10.09 11.57 6.52
N ALA A 539 10.98 11.77 7.49
CA ALA A 539 11.58 13.08 7.70
C ALA A 539 12.55 13.42 6.55
N THR A 540 12.84 14.72 6.40
CA THR A 540 13.79 15.19 5.38
C THR A 540 15.22 14.88 5.82
N PRO A 541 16.04 14.20 5.00
CA PRO A 541 17.42 13.86 5.37
C PRO A 541 18.22 15.07 5.86
N PRO A 542 19.05 14.95 6.91
CA PRO A 542 19.46 13.71 7.61
C PRO A 542 18.56 13.31 8.79
N ARG A 543 17.37 13.93 8.93
CA ARG A 543 16.42 13.74 10.03
C ARG A 543 15.54 12.52 9.79
N GLY A 544 14.97 11.95 10.86
CA GLY A 544 14.09 10.78 10.83
C GLY A 544 14.56 9.62 11.70
N ASP A 545 13.68 8.64 11.95
CA ASP A 545 14.10 7.35 12.49
C ASP A 545 14.79 6.52 11.39
N LEU A 546 15.67 5.59 11.77
CA LEU A 546 16.38 4.72 10.83
C LEU A 546 15.73 3.34 10.71
N ALA A 547 14.52 3.17 11.25
CA ALA A 547 13.84 1.90 11.35
C ALA A 547 12.91 1.67 10.15
N ASN A 548 12.18 2.68 9.68
CA ASN A 548 11.18 2.59 8.60
C ASN A 548 11.21 3.76 7.58
N GLU A 549 11.86 4.91 7.86
CA GLU A 549 11.76 6.13 7.03
C GLU A 549 12.63 6.18 5.75
N GLY A 550 13.14 5.04 5.28
CA GLY A 550 13.77 4.93 3.95
C GLY A 550 15.12 5.67 3.79
N HIS A 551 15.86 5.84 4.89
CA HIS A 551 17.20 6.41 4.88
C HIS A 551 18.27 5.35 4.61
N CYS A 552 19.29 5.74 3.86
CA CYS A 552 20.49 4.94 3.63
C CYS A 552 21.63 5.59 4.42
N VAL A 553 22.57 4.79 4.94
CA VAL A 553 23.78 5.33 5.56
C VAL A 553 24.90 5.36 4.52
N ASN A 554 25.58 6.49 4.41
CA ASN A 554 26.73 6.62 3.53
C ASN A 554 27.88 5.73 4.07
N PRO A 555 28.36 4.75 3.28
CA PRO A 555 29.33 3.75 3.73
C PRO A 555 30.71 4.35 4.08
N ALA A 556 31.03 5.56 3.60
CA ALA A 556 32.31 6.22 3.85
C ALA A 556 32.30 7.14 5.08
N THR A 557 31.13 7.60 5.52
CA THR A 557 31.01 8.67 6.54
C THR A 557 30.08 8.33 7.71
N GLY A 558 29.24 7.30 7.59
CA GLY A 558 28.26 6.96 8.63
C GLY A 558 27.08 7.94 8.70
N ALA A 559 26.99 8.92 7.80
CA ALA A 559 25.92 9.92 7.79
C ALA A 559 24.64 9.41 7.10
N ASN A 560 23.48 9.85 7.60
CA ASN A 560 22.18 9.65 6.96
C ASN A 560 22.13 10.39 5.62
N VAL A 561 21.89 9.66 4.54
CA VAL A 561 21.70 10.20 3.20
C VAL A 561 20.38 9.71 2.61
N ALA A 562 19.81 10.49 1.71
CA ALA A 562 18.71 10.00 0.87
C ALA A 562 19.20 8.76 0.09
N CYS A 563 18.40 7.68 0.08
CA CYS A 563 18.72 6.52 -0.73
C CYS A 563 18.77 6.91 -2.24
N PRO A 564 19.68 6.33 -3.05
CA PRO A 564 19.81 6.64 -4.48
C PRO A 564 18.54 6.34 -5.31
N SER A 565 17.65 5.53 -4.76
CA SER A 565 16.33 5.20 -5.26
C SER A 565 15.33 5.25 -4.11
N ALA A 566 14.04 5.43 -4.40
CA ALA A 566 12.99 5.27 -3.41
C ALA A 566 13.07 3.83 -2.85
N TRP A 567 13.47 3.69 -1.59
CA TRP A 567 13.72 2.41 -0.92
C TRP A 567 13.28 2.53 0.55
N THR A 568 12.61 1.49 1.07
CA THR A 568 12.11 1.48 2.46
C THR A 568 12.77 0.33 3.22
N VAL A 569 13.56 0.66 4.24
CA VAL A 569 14.29 -0.32 5.05
C VAL A 569 13.34 -1.19 5.88
N GLY A 570 13.65 -2.48 5.99
CA GLY A 570 12.82 -3.43 6.76
C GLY A 570 11.47 -3.78 6.13
N ALA A 571 11.15 -3.27 4.95
CA ALA A 571 9.86 -3.55 4.33
C ALA A 571 9.67 -5.03 3.99
N VAL A 572 8.43 -5.48 4.04
CA VAL A 572 8.05 -6.86 3.77
C VAL A 572 6.99 -6.93 2.68
N GLU A 573 6.98 -8.07 1.99
CA GLU A 573 5.92 -8.44 1.04
C GLU A 573 5.51 -9.88 1.30
N PHE A 574 4.21 -10.12 1.42
CA PHE A 574 3.61 -11.43 1.55
C PHE A 574 3.22 -11.89 0.16
N PHE A 575 3.85 -12.97 -0.29
CA PHE A 575 3.53 -13.62 -1.54
C PHE A 575 2.80 -14.93 -1.25
N ILE A 576 1.56 -15.07 -1.74
CA ILE A 576 0.79 -16.31 -1.60
C ILE A 576 0.56 -16.88 -3.01
N PRO A 577 1.27 -17.96 -3.39
CA PRO A 577 1.15 -18.54 -4.73
C PRO A 577 -0.23 -19.19 -4.93
N GLY A 578 -0.75 -19.11 -6.16
CA GLY A 578 -1.92 -19.89 -6.54
C GLY A 578 -1.58 -21.36 -6.88
N GLY A 579 -2.60 -22.21 -6.90
CA GLY A 579 -2.49 -23.64 -7.20
C GLY A 579 -2.33 -24.57 -5.98
N GLY A 580 -2.33 -24.03 -4.75
CA GLY A 580 -2.42 -24.80 -3.51
C GLY A 580 -3.85 -25.27 -3.20
N ASN A 581 -4.01 -26.30 -2.36
CA ASN A 581 -5.32 -26.70 -1.79
C ASN A 581 -5.73 -25.78 -0.62
N THR A 582 -5.56 -24.47 -0.80
CA THR A 582 -5.79 -23.44 0.22
C THR A 582 -7.13 -22.78 -0.04
N SER A 583 -8.15 -23.17 0.73
CA SER A 583 -9.46 -22.50 0.68
C SER A 583 -9.40 -21.05 1.20
N THR A 584 -8.39 -20.73 2.01
CA THR A 584 -8.16 -19.41 2.60
C THR A 584 -6.68 -19.06 2.46
N CYS A 585 -6.35 -17.87 1.95
CA CYS A 585 -4.97 -17.41 1.78
C CYS A 585 -4.51 -16.63 2.99
N LEU A 586 -5.08 -15.45 3.20
CA LEU A 586 -4.87 -14.68 4.41
C LEU A 586 -6.08 -14.82 5.32
N ASN A 587 -5.85 -15.26 6.55
CA ASN A 587 -6.91 -15.39 7.55
C ASN A 587 -6.50 -14.76 8.88
N LEU A 588 -6.78 -13.47 9.01
CA LEU A 588 -6.59 -12.73 10.26
C LEU A 588 -7.93 -12.71 11.00
N GLN A 589 -7.90 -13.15 12.26
CA GLN A 589 -9.03 -13.16 13.16
C GLN A 589 -8.79 -12.15 14.29
N GLY A 590 -9.86 -11.58 14.83
CA GLY A 590 -9.78 -10.49 15.83
C GLY A 590 -9.23 -10.88 17.21
N GLY A 591 -8.61 -12.06 17.37
CA GLY A 591 -7.86 -12.41 18.57
C GLY A 591 -6.37 -12.07 18.47
N GLY A 592 -5.86 -11.78 17.28
CA GLY A 592 -4.47 -11.37 17.03
C GLY A 592 -4.40 -10.02 16.32
N ASP A 593 -3.23 -9.39 16.39
CA ASP A 593 -2.94 -8.13 15.71
C ASP A 593 -1.68 -8.26 14.84
N ILE A 594 -1.63 -7.52 13.73
CA ILE A 594 -0.45 -7.45 12.86
C ILE A 594 -0.18 -6.00 12.47
N PHE A 595 1.06 -5.53 12.62
CA PHE A 595 1.50 -4.20 12.19
C PHE A 595 2.67 -4.35 11.24
N VAL A 596 2.43 -4.31 9.93
CA VAL A 596 3.51 -4.45 8.94
C VAL A 596 3.41 -3.40 7.85
N TYR A 597 4.57 -3.00 7.33
CA TYR A 597 4.66 -2.04 6.22
C TYR A 597 5.47 -2.60 5.05
N SER A 598 5.04 -2.25 3.83
CA SER A 598 5.77 -2.47 2.58
C SER A 598 6.54 -1.22 2.15
N GLY A 599 7.32 -1.35 1.08
CA GLY A 599 8.33 -0.40 0.68
C GLY A 599 8.36 -0.15 -0.81
N TYR A 600 9.02 0.94 -1.21
CA TYR A 600 9.13 1.32 -2.63
C TYR A 600 9.76 0.23 -3.51
N GLN A 601 10.66 -0.59 -2.96
CA GLN A 601 11.29 -1.71 -3.69
C GLN A 601 10.31 -2.81 -4.11
N TYR A 602 9.16 -2.91 -3.44
CA TYR A 602 8.07 -3.83 -3.77
C TYR A 602 6.88 -3.06 -4.36
N GLN A 603 7.12 -1.85 -4.88
CA GLN A 603 6.04 -0.96 -5.38
C GLN A 603 4.97 -0.70 -4.29
N ARG A 604 5.37 -0.79 -3.02
CA ARG A 604 4.55 -0.80 -1.80
C ARG A 604 3.45 -1.87 -1.78
N ILE A 605 3.57 -2.92 -2.57
CA ILE A 605 2.72 -4.10 -2.48
C ILE A 605 3.09 -4.86 -1.20
N LEU A 606 2.11 -5.07 -0.34
CA LEU A 606 2.27 -5.80 0.91
C LEU A 606 1.72 -7.22 0.79
N LEU A 607 0.62 -7.41 0.06
CA LEU A 607 0.05 -8.71 -0.25
C LEU A 607 0.02 -8.87 -1.77
N PHE A 608 0.76 -9.85 -2.28
CA PHE A 608 0.79 -10.22 -3.69
C PHE A 608 0.21 -11.62 -3.86
N GLU A 609 -0.85 -11.72 -4.66
CA GLU A 609 -1.42 -12.97 -5.13
C GLU A 609 -1.50 -12.97 -6.66
N PRO A 610 -1.04 -14.03 -7.36
CA PRO A 610 -1.00 -14.03 -8.80
C PRO A 610 -2.41 -13.97 -9.42
N GLY A 611 -2.56 -13.10 -10.43
CA GLY A 611 -3.76 -12.98 -11.26
C GLY A 611 -3.77 -13.95 -12.45
N PRO A 612 -4.82 -13.88 -13.29
CA PRO A 612 -4.97 -14.74 -14.47
C PRO A 612 -3.87 -14.56 -15.52
N GLU A 613 -3.20 -13.41 -15.49
CA GLU A 613 -2.21 -12.98 -16.48
C GLU A 613 -0.76 -13.27 -16.04
N GLN A 614 -0.57 -13.79 -14.82
CA GLN A 614 0.73 -14.07 -14.22
C GLN A 614 0.95 -15.59 -14.03
N PRO A 615 2.20 -16.08 -14.07
CA PRO A 615 2.58 -17.37 -13.48
C PRO A 615 2.77 -17.19 -11.96
N PRO A 616 2.61 -18.18 -11.05
CA PRO A 616 1.82 -19.45 -11.04
C PRO A 616 0.31 -19.25 -11.34
N PRO A 617 -0.56 -20.29 -11.38
CA PRO A 617 -1.98 -20.09 -11.74
C PRO A 617 -2.66 -19.09 -10.81
N ALA A 618 -3.70 -18.42 -11.32
CA ALA A 618 -4.45 -17.42 -10.58
C ALA A 618 -4.89 -17.92 -9.19
N ASN A 619 -4.74 -17.07 -8.19
CA ASN A 619 -5.18 -17.38 -6.84
C ASN A 619 -6.63 -16.92 -6.63
N THR A 620 -7.50 -17.84 -6.22
CA THR A 620 -8.95 -17.59 -6.05
C THR A 620 -9.43 -17.88 -4.64
N CYS A 621 -8.52 -18.02 -3.69
CA CYS A 621 -8.82 -18.25 -2.28
C CYS A 621 -9.50 -17.03 -1.63
N LEU A 622 -9.97 -17.23 -0.40
CA LEU A 622 -10.52 -16.14 0.42
C LEU A 622 -9.41 -15.42 1.19
N ASN A 623 -9.47 -14.10 1.19
CA ASN A 623 -8.71 -13.25 2.10
C ASN A 623 -9.66 -12.63 3.13
N ASN A 624 -9.48 -13.00 4.40
CA ASN A 624 -10.23 -12.45 5.52
C ASN A 624 -9.27 -11.69 6.42
N VAL A 625 -9.46 -10.39 6.52
CA VAL A 625 -8.66 -9.48 7.33
C VAL A 625 -9.53 -8.91 8.43
N ALA A 626 -9.71 -9.66 9.51
CA ALA A 626 -10.31 -9.15 10.73
C ALA A 626 -9.21 -8.64 11.65
N GLY A 627 -9.10 -7.32 11.72
CA GLY A 627 -8.21 -6.70 12.69
C GLY A 627 -8.73 -6.89 14.12
N HIS A 628 -7.86 -6.60 15.09
CA HIS A 628 -8.28 -6.21 16.43
C HIS A 628 -7.96 -4.71 16.61
N GLY A 629 -7.48 -4.28 17.79
CA GLY A 629 -7.32 -2.87 18.14
C GLY A 629 -6.30 -2.12 17.29
N ILE A 630 -5.24 -2.77 16.81
CA ILE A 630 -4.05 -2.12 16.22
C ILE A 630 -3.66 -2.67 14.83
N THR A 631 -4.33 -3.71 14.32
CA THR A 631 -4.01 -4.33 13.03
C THR A 631 -3.86 -3.31 11.90
N SER A 632 -2.65 -3.19 11.36
CA SER A 632 -2.28 -2.26 10.30
C SER A 632 -1.41 -2.96 9.26
N LEU A 633 -1.87 -3.00 8.02
CA LEU A 633 -1.17 -3.60 6.89
C LEU A 633 -0.91 -2.48 5.89
N ILE A 634 0.21 -1.80 6.09
CA ILE A 634 0.56 -0.56 5.39
C ILE A 634 1.21 -0.90 4.04
N GLY A 635 0.36 -1.06 3.03
CA GLY A 635 0.74 -1.29 1.63
C GLY A 635 -0.44 -1.76 0.79
N ILE A 636 -0.22 -1.94 -0.51
CA ILE A 636 -1.24 -2.37 -1.46
C ILE A 636 -1.52 -3.87 -1.29
N PHE A 637 -2.79 -4.23 -1.26
CA PHE A 637 -3.24 -5.60 -1.50
C PHE A 637 -3.49 -5.78 -2.99
N TYR A 638 -2.67 -6.61 -3.62
CA TYR A 638 -2.77 -6.97 -5.02
C TYR A 638 -3.22 -8.43 -5.14
N THR A 639 -4.52 -8.61 -5.27
CA THR A 639 -5.21 -9.91 -5.30
C THR A 639 -6.24 -9.98 -6.45
N PRO A 640 -5.81 -9.78 -7.71
CA PRO A 640 -6.69 -9.55 -8.86
C PRO A 640 -7.68 -10.70 -9.19
N ALA A 641 -7.42 -11.92 -8.75
CA ALA A 641 -8.30 -13.08 -8.94
C ALA A 641 -9.02 -13.55 -7.66
N ALA A 642 -8.71 -12.95 -6.50
CA ALA A 642 -9.24 -13.35 -5.20
C ALA A 642 -10.15 -12.28 -4.59
N SER A 643 -10.96 -12.70 -3.63
CA SER A 643 -11.87 -11.81 -2.90
C SER A 643 -11.24 -11.41 -1.57
N VAL A 644 -11.34 -10.13 -1.21
CA VAL A 644 -10.87 -9.62 0.10
C VAL A 644 -12.04 -9.16 0.96
N THR A 645 -12.07 -9.60 2.21
CA THR A 645 -13.00 -9.15 3.24
C THR A 645 -12.20 -8.43 4.32
N ILE A 646 -12.43 -7.14 4.48
CA ILE A 646 -11.84 -6.30 5.52
C ILE A 646 -12.89 -6.12 6.62
N ILE A 647 -12.55 -6.52 7.85
CA ILE A 647 -13.43 -6.41 9.01
C ILE A 647 -12.87 -5.40 10.00
N GLY A 648 -13.59 -4.28 10.17
CA GLY A 648 -13.31 -3.24 11.14
C GLY A 648 -13.76 -3.60 12.54
N SER A 649 -12.82 -3.55 13.48
CA SER A 649 -13.04 -3.74 14.92
C SER A 649 -12.24 -2.73 15.77
N SER A 650 -11.45 -1.85 15.15
CA SER A 650 -10.51 -0.96 15.84
C SER A 650 -11.22 0.28 16.40
N ASN A 651 -10.82 0.66 17.62
CA ASN A 651 -11.17 1.95 18.25
C ASN A 651 -10.31 3.12 17.74
N TYR A 652 -9.28 2.85 16.91
CA TYR A 652 -8.25 3.79 16.47
C TYR A 652 -8.21 4.00 14.95
N LEU A 653 -9.27 3.61 14.22
CA LEU A 653 -9.33 3.73 12.74
C LEU A 653 -8.10 3.11 12.04
N ALA A 654 -7.76 1.87 12.37
CA ALA A 654 -6.56 1.24 11.83
C ALA A 654 -6.55 1.20 10.28
N THR A 655 -5.40 1.52 9.68
CA THR A 655 -5.22 1.42 8.23
C THR A 655 -4.99 -0.04 7.86
N ILE A 656 -6.07 -0.72 7.49
CA ILE A 656 -6.05 -2.15 7.19
C ILE A 656 -5.46 -2.42 5.79
N ALA A 657 -5.43 -1.41 4.91
CA ALA A 657 -4.72 -1.49 3.64
C ALA A 657 -4.28 -0.08 3.18
N GLY A 658 -3.09 0.00 2.58
CA GLY A 658 -2.57 1.18 1.87
C GLY A 658 -3.11 1.32 0.43
N GLY A 659 -4.06 0.46 0.06
CA GLY A 659 -4.67 0.35 -1.26
C GLY A 659 -5.17 -1.08 -1.48
N VAL A 660 -6.25 -1.25 -2.23
CA VAL A 660 -6.85 -2.57 -2.51
C VAL A 660 -7.08 -2.73 -4.01
N ILE A 661 -6.55 -3.80 -4.58
CA ILE A 661 -6.75 -4.24 -5.96
C ILE A 661 -7.19 -5.70 -5.87
N ALA A 662 -8.48 -5.95 -6.02
CA ALA A 662 -9.03 -7.29 -5.80
C ALA A 662 -10.03 -7.68 -6.89
N TRP A 663 -10.32 -8.98 -7.03
CA TRP A 663 -11.47 -9.38 -7.85
C TRP A 663 -12.76 -8.79 -7.29
N SER A 664 -13.02 -8.98 -6.00
CA SER A 664 -14.10 -8.33 -5.26
C SER A 664 -13.64 -7.94 -3.86
N ALA A 665 -14.26 -6.90 -3.31
CA ALA A 665 -13.93 -6.42 -1.96
C ALA A 665 -15.19 -6.25 -1.12
N THR A 666 -15.11 -6.66 0.14
CA THR A 666 -16.15 -6.41 1.14
C THR A 666 -15.53 -5.72 2.35
N VAL A 667 -16.05 -4.55 2.71
CA VAL A 667 -15.70 -3.86 3.95
C VAL A 667 -16.88 -4.00 4.91
N LYS A 668 -16.64 -4.59 6.08
CA LYS A 668 -17.68 -4.81 7.09
C LYS A 668 -17.18 -4.62 8.52
N GLY A 669 -18.07 -4.69 9.49
CA GLY A 669 -17.72 -4.75 10.91
C GLY A 669 -18.54 -3.81 11.78
N ASN A 670 -18.14 -3.71 13.05
CA ASN A 670 -18.77 -2.83 14.04
C ASN A 670 -17.83 -1.70 14.53
N GLY A 671 -16.55 -1.72 14.12
CA GLY A 671 -15.54 -0.71 14.45
C GLY A 671 -15.17 0.18 13.25
N GLY A 672 -14.24 1.11 13.48
CA GLY A 672 -13.74 2.00 12.43
C GLY A 672 -12.71 1.31 11.52
N VAL A 673 -12.77 1.59 10.21
CA VAL A 673 -11.82 1.13 9.19
C VAL A 673 -11.22 2.34 8.48
N SER A 674 -9.91 2.33 8.27
CA SER A 674 -9.24 3.27 7.36
C SER A 674 -8.63 2.52 6.18
N ILE A 675 -8.82 3.03 4.97
CA ILE A 675 -8.09 2.63 3.76
C ILE A 675 -7.49 3.90 3.17
N MET A 676 -6.17 3.98 3.18
CA MET A 676 -5.45 5.19 2.78
C MET A 676 -4.65 4.90 1.52
N ALA A 677 -5.07 5.45 0.39
CA ALA A 677 -4.24 5.47 -0.81
C ALA A 677 -3.00 6.32 -0.53
N ASP A 678 -1.85 5.74 -0.85
CA ASP A 678 -0.61 6.50 -0.88
C ASP A 678 -0.59 7.44 -2.10
N PRO A 679 -0.45 8.76 -1.92
CA PRO A 679 -0.40 9.72 -3.02
C PRO A 679 0.89 9.61 -3.85
N THR A 680 1.93 8.94 -3.34
CA THR A 680 3.19 8.68 -4.05
C THR A 680 3.15 7.41 -4.90
N LEU A 681 2.13 6.58 -4.72
CA LEU A 681 1.90 5.42 -5.59
C LEU A 681 1.28 5.86 -6.90
N ARG A 682 1.50 5.05 -7.93
CA ARG A 682 1.05 5.31 -9.29
C ARG A 682 -0.43 5.68 -9.22
N THR A 683 -0.77 6.93 -9.54
CA THR A 683 -2.14 7.26 -9.92
C THR A 683 -2.50 6.24 -10.99
N TRP A 684 -3.51 5.41 -10.71
CA TRP A 684 -3.95 4.32 -11.59
C TRP A 684 -3.85 4.79 -13.02
N PRO A 685 -3.12 4.04 -13.86
CA PRO A 685 -2.34 4.61 -14.93
C PRO A 685 -3.20 5.59 -15.71
N SER A 686 -2.60 6.69 -16.16
CA SER A 686 -3.13 7.44 -17.28
C SER A 686 -3.34 6.43 -18.41
N ALA A 687 -4.56 5.93 -18.53
CA ALA A 687 -4.84 4.74 -19.29
C ALA A 687 -5.32 5.24 -20.63
N VAL A 688 -4.45 5.14 -21.64
CA VAL A 688 -4.88 4.99 -23.02
C VAL A 688 -5.02 3.50 -23.23
N ARG A 689 -6.24 3.00 -23.37
CA ARG A 689 -6.45 1.58 -23.67
C ARG A 689 -7.55 1.38 -24.67
N LEU A 690 -7.31 0.46 -25.60
CA LEU A 690 -8.34 -0.08 -26.46
C LEU A 690 -9.26 -0.99 -25.66
N THR A 691 -10.55 -0.70 -25.71
CA THR A 691 -11.65 -1.55 -25.30
C THR A 691 -12.35 -1.99 -26.58
N GLN A 692 -12.21 -3.27 -26.94
CA GLN A 692 -12.91 -3.86 -28.10
C GLN A 692 -14.34 -4.25 -27.75
#